data_AF-A0A7C5BYJ4-F1
#
_entry.id   AF-A0A7C5BYJ4-F1
#
_cell.length_a   1.000
_cell.length_b   1.000
_cell.length_c   1.000
_cell.angle_alpha   90.00
_cell.angle_beta   90.00
_cell.angle_gamma   90.00
#
_symmetry.space_group_name_H-M   'P 1'
#
loop_
_entity.id
_entity.type
_entity.pdbx_description
1 polymer ?
#
loop_
_entity_poly.entity_id
_entity_poly.type
_entity_poly.pdbx_seq_one_letter_code
_entity_poly.pdbx_strand_id
1 'polypeptide(L)'
;MRINALALGDAESGVEVVFKNTGTVSAQYDPDNKQLVVTFDAGNTSTADVVAAINSLAEFEAEEVTAGTLAAADDNLTATTGYDELTITAATQGPEYNNVRVSVVTRSGVGSPTAAYYADTKNLVITIDDTNDTDLADIAAAINALGTFSATASANGDAVVNGSTADRRAIATTGISGYLTSAFSPATNATAVLQFAPSASIQFASGAVIDIKASSLNEQENNVTISFVADSTPVGQEWAEYDAEAKTLKVHINNSSPTTAANVAAAINALDEWQAFVVTGGNVNGAGADANLSARTARDQLTIKALIPGADYNGLTVQVVKASGIGSTPTASYDAASKVLTITIDESTATSLAAIDQAIDALPEFSSSHRTYGAGRVRGNSADIQATANTGTSGGNVLLDDLVFQLRGPRGTEVFSFRAGASVNQVVQAINLLSDSTGVMAQQSAGLMTLRTFDYGSEAAIDIDIINEGADGQFDAALSAKRATGSDIVATVNGVLAEGSGNTFSVNTSTLDLSITVQAGSATDFSFTITGGGALFQLGPEVMGTQQARLGIGAVNTASLRGKSGRLYELASGQAASLANDPARAARIVDEVINKVASLRGRLGAFQKATIETNISSLQDSVERLTEAESAIRDADFAAETAALTRAQILVQAGTAVLAIANTQPQNVLALLR
;
A
#
# COMPACT_ATOMS: atom_id res chain seq x y z
N MET A 1 12.61 8.39 -15.05
CA MET A 1 12.26 9.71 -15.61
C MET A 1 13.07 10.81 -14.90
N ARG A 2 13.64 11.77 -15.65
CA ARG A 2 14.06 13.10 -15.15
C ARG A 2 13.08 14.15 -15.66
N ILE A 3 13.03 15.30 -14.99
CA ILE A 3 12.34 16.51 -15.43
C ILE A 3 13.32 17.67 -15.25
N ASN A 4 13.58 18.42 -16.31
CA ASN A 4 14.32 19.67 -16.34
C ASN A 4 13.31 20.83 -16.51
N ALA A 5 13.59 22.00 -15.95
CA ALA A 5 12.92 23.23 -16.34
C ALA A 5 13.76 23.95 -17.41
N LEU A 6 13.17 24.29 -18.55
CA LEU A 6 13.86 24.91 -19.69
C LEU A 6 13.78 26.44 -19.71
N ALA A 7 12.69 27.01 -19.18
CA ALA A 7 12.36 28.43 -19.35
C ALA A 7 12.16 29.20 -18.03
N LEU A 8 12.38 28.57 -16.89
CA LEU A 8 12.38 29.22 -15.58
C LEU A 8 13.76 29.84 -15.32
N GLY A 9 13.85 31.17 -15.31
CA GLY A 9 15.11 31.90 -15.10
C GLY A 9 15.65 31.80 -13.67
N ASP A 10 16.78 32.48 -13.42
CA ASP A 10 17.63 32.39 -12.20
C ASP A 10 16.95 32.70 -10.83
N ALA A 11 15.64 32.91 -10.78
CA ALA A 11 14.84 33.18 -9.58
C ALA A 11 14.02 31.98 -9.07
N GLU A 12 13.94 30.87 -9.81
CA GLU A 12 12.94 29.81 -9.63
C GLU A 12 13.51 28.46 -9.12
N SER A 13 14.46 28.49 -8.18
CA SER A 13 14.89 27.26 -7.50
C SER A 13 13.82 26.75 -6.52
N GLY A 14 13.09 25.69 -6.88
CA GLY A 14 12.19 24.98 -5.94
C GLY A 14 10.80 24.59 -6.45
N VAL A 15 10.64 24.26 -7.74
CA VAL A 15 9.37 23.72 -8.26
C VAL A 15 9.05 22.37 -7.63
N GLU A 16 7.83 22.22 -7.09
CA GLU A 16 7.33 20.97 -6.52
C GLU A 16 6.59 20.15 -7.60
N VAL A 17 6.88 18.85 -7.73
CA VAL A 17 6.23 17.96 -8.71
C VAL A 17 5.21 17.07 -8.01
N VAL A 18 3.93 17.29 -8.29
CA VAL A 18 2.80 16.65 -7.60
C VAL A 18 2.12 15.62 -8.49
N PHE A 19 2.35 14.34 -8.19
CA PHE A 19 1.78 13.21 -8.91
C PHE A 19 0.37 12.82 -8.39
N LYS A 20 -0.63 12.74 -9.28
CA LYS A 20 -2.04 12.44 -8.95
C LYS A 20 -2.58 11.25 -9.74
N ASN A 21 -2.89 10.16 -9.05
CA ASN A 21 -3.49 8.96 -9.64
C ASN A 21 -5.02 9.11 -9.80
N THR A 22 -5.46 10.06 -10.66
CA THR A 22 -6.87 10.44 -10.80
C THR A 22 -7.27 10.81 -12.23
N GLY A 23 -7.03 9.91 -13.21
CA GLY A 23 -7.67 9.97 -14.53
C GLY A 23 -6.71 10.16 -15.70
N THR A 24 -7.19 10.79 -16.78
CA THR A 24 -6.48 10.87 -18.06
C THR A 24 -5.13 11.58 -17.95
N VAL A 25 -4.12 11.00 -18.62
CA VAL A 25 -2.73 11.48 -18.62
C VAL A 25 -2.66 12.96 -19.02
N SER A 26 -2.12 13.78 -18.12
CA SER A 26 -2.02 15.23 -18.31
C SER A 26 -0.99 15.86 -17.37
N ALA A 27 -0.35 16.94 -17.80
CA ALA A 27 0.52 17.77 -16.96
C ALA A 27 0.08 19.23 -17.03
N GLN A 28 0.17 19.94 -15.91
CA GLN A 28 -0.14 21.37 -15.79
C GLN A 28 0.83 22.03 -14.81
N TYR A 29 1.34 23.21 -15.14
CA TYR A 29 2.18 24.01 -14.27
C TYR A 29 1.39 25.19 -13.70
N ASP A 30 1.43 25.33 -12.37
CA ASP A 30 0.92 26.47 -11.62
C ASP A 30 2.10 27.38 -11.23
N PRO A 31 2.26 28.56 -11.85
CA PRO A 31 3.36 29.47 -11.54
C PRO A 31 3.18 30.26 -10.23
N ASP A 32 1.95 30.41 -9.74
CA ASP A 32 1.66 31.12 -8.48
C ASP A 32 2.03 30.25 -7.27
N ASN A 33 1.77 28.93 -7.36
CA ASN A 33 2.10 27.95 -6.33
C ASN A 33 3.41 27.17 -6.61
N LYS A 34 4.07 27.40 -7.75
CA LYS A 34 5.29 26.71 -8.21
C LYS A 34 5.15 25.18 -8.29
N GLN A 35 3.97 24.70 -8.68
CA GLN A 35 3.66 23.26 -8.72
C GLN A 35 3.50 22.75 -10.15
N LEU A 36 4.26 21.71 -10.51
CA LEU A 36 4.01 20.89 -11.70
C LEU A 36 3.12 19.72 -11.30
N VAL A 37 1.83 19.80 -11.62
CA VAL A 37 0.85 18.76 -11.33
C VAL A 37 0.77 17.79 -12.50
N VAL A 38 1.03 16.50 -12.23
CA VAL A 38 1.02 15.42 -13.23
C VAL A 38 -0.05 14.40 -12.85
N THR A 39 -1.09 14.28 -13.68
CA THR A 39 -2.22 13.37 -13.46
C THR A 39 -2.13 12.18 -14.41
N PHE A 40 -2.40 10.97 -13.91
CA PHE A 40 -2.36 9.73 -14.68
C PHE A 40 -3.26 8.64 -14.08
N ASP A 41 -3.42 7.54 -14.82
CA ASP A 41 -4.04 6.29 -14.35
C ASP A 41 -2.94 5.23 -14.17
N ALA A 42 -2.65 4.86 -12.93
CA ALA A 42 -1.61 3.89 -12.58
C ALA A 42 -1.84 2.47 -13.14
N GLY A 43 -3.02 2.15 -13.66
CA GLY A 43 -3.31 0.87 -14.33
C GLY A 43 -3.06 0.87 -15.84
N ASN A 44 -3.09 2.03 -16.51
CA ASN A 44 -3.13 2.13 -17.98
C ASN A 44 -2.10 3.11 -18.59
N THR A 45 -1.25 3.75 -17.79
CA THR A 45 -0.30 4.78 -18.24
C THR A 45 1.15 4.28 -18.22
N SER A 46 1.90 4.41 -19.31
CA SER A 46 3.35 4.12 -19.34
C SER A 46 4.20 5.33 -18.94
N THR A 47 5.47 5.11 -18.57
CA THR A 47 6.42 6.21 -18.33
C THR A 47 6.51 7.16 -19.53
N ALA A 48 6.46 6.62 -20.75
CA ALA A 48 6.55 7.38 -21.98
C ALA A 48 5.34 8.32 -22.18
N ASP A 49 4.14 7.90 -21.76
CA ASP A 49 2.95 8.76 -21.79
C ASP A 49 3.06 9.92 -20.80
N VAL A 50 3.61 9.67 -19.61
CA VAL A 50 3.88 10.71 -18.59
C VAL A 50 4.94 11.69 -19.09
N VAL A 51 6.02 11.18 -19.69
CA VAL A 51 7.06 11.98 -20.34
C VAL A 51 6.47 12.85 -21.46
N ALA A 52 5.63 12.28 -22.32
CA ALA A 52 4.96 13.00 -23.41
C ALA A 52 3.99 14.08 -22.89
N ALA A 53 3.29 13.84 -21.78
CA ALA A 53 2.42 14.82 -21.16
C ALA A 53 3.21 16.01 -20.58
N ILE A 54 4.35 15.76 -19.91
CA ILE A 54 5.20 16.84 -19.38
C ILE A 54 5.85 17.63 -20.52
N ASN A 55 6.33 16.96 -21.57
CA ASN A 55 6.86 17.56 -22.81
C ASN A 55 5.83 18.33 -23.66
N SER A 56 4.56 18.40 -23.23
CA SER A 56 3.56 19.28 -23.84
C SER A 56 3.55 20.70 -23.25
N LEU A 57 4.25 20.91 -22.13
CA LEU A 57 4.49 22.22 -21.52
C LEU A 57 5.78 22.82 -22.10
N ALA A 58 5.79 24.11 -22.43
CA ALA A 58 6.96 24.77 -23.02
C ALA A 58 8.07 25.05 -21.99
N GLU A 59 7.71 24.99 -20.71
CA GLU A 59 8.55 25.33 -19.57
C GLU A 59 9.42 24.15 -19.08
N PHE A 60 9.12 22.92 -19.52
CA PHE A 60 9.71 21.68 -19.00
C PHE A 60 10.18 20.71 -20.10
N GLU A 61 11.16 19.89 -19.75
CA GLU A 61 11.62 18.76 -20.57
C GLU A 61 11.73 17.51 -19.68
N ALA A 62 11.10 16.42 -20.09
CA ALA A 62 11.14 15.13 -19.42
C ALA A 62 11.84 14.07 -20.29
N GLU A 63 12.66 13.24 -19.65
CA GLU A 63 13.41 12.14 -20.28
C GLU A 63 13.18 10.83 -19.51
N GLU A 64 12.95 9.71 -20.20
CA GLU A 64 12.89 8.40 -19.55
C GLU A 64 14.30 7.88 -19.17
N VAL A 65 14.83 8.39 -18.07
CA VAL A 65 16.06 7.85 -17.47
C VAL A 65 15.84 6.43 -16.96
N THR A 66 16.46 5.47 -17.65
CA THR A 66 16.53 4.05 -17.29
C THR A 66 17.55 3.81 -16.17
N ALA A 67 17.05 3.53 -14.96
CA ALA A 67 17.77 3.12 -13.75
C ALA A 67 18.81 4.12 -13.18
N GLY A 68 18.52 4.62 -11.98
CA GLY A 68 19.46 5.44 -11.20
C GLY A 68 18.85 5.84 -9.85
N THR A 69 18.98 4.97 -8.84
CA THR A 69 18.49 5.22 -7.48
C THR A 69 19.50 6.05 -6.68
N LEU A 70 19.03 6.99 -5.86
CA LEU A 70 19.91 7.69 -4.90
C LEU A 70 20.32 6.75 -3.76
N ALA A 71 21.48 7.05 -3.15
CA ALA A 71 22.00 6.30 -2.01
C ALA A 71 21.20 6.54 -0.72
N ALA A 72 21.22 5.54 0.16
CA ALA A 72 21.04 5.70 1.59
C ALA A 72 22.38 5.37 2.28
N ALA A 73 22.66 6.02 3.41
CA ALA A 73 23.66 5.55 4.38
C ALA A 73 23.08 4.31 5.11
N ASP A 74 23.86 3.37 5.68
CA ASP A 74 25.15 3.48 6.37
C ASP A 74 26.07 2.25 6.17
N ASP A 75 27.29 2.35 6.70
CA ASP A 75 28.22 1.31 7.18
C ASP A 75 28.15 -0.15 6.65
N ASN A 76 29.24 -0.55 5.98
CA ASN A 76 29.87 -1.89 5.98
C ASN A 76 28.98 -3.14 5.82
N LEU A 77 28.83 -3.61 4.56
CA LEU A 77 28.81 -5.05 4.28
C LEU A 77 29.34 -5.38 2.87
N THR A 78 30.63 -5.71 2.76
CA THR A 78 31.27 -6.13 1.50
C THR A 78 31.14 -7.64 1.27
N ALA A 79 30.71 -8.01 0.06
CA ALA A 79 30.81 -9.37 -0.48
C ALA A 79 31.43 -9.29 -1.89
N THR A 80 32.40 -10.15 -2.19
CA THR A 80 33.36 -9.95 -3.31
C THR A 80 33.49 -11.23 -4.16
N THR A 81 33.39 -11.14 -5.49
CA THR A 81 33.60 -12.29 -6.41
C THR A 81 34.16 -11.95 -7.82
N GLY A 82 34.64 -10.73 -8.12
CA GLY A 82 35.25 -10.39 -9.43
C GLY A 82 35.07 -8.92 -9.88
N TYR A 83 35.13 -8.67 -11.20
CA TYR A 83 35.46 -7.39 -11.88
C TYR A 83 36.98 -7.09 -11.87
N ASP A 84 37.52 -6.49 -12.94
CA ASP A 84 38.90 -5.96 -12.95
C ASP A 84 38.90 -4.61 -12.21
N GLU A 85 39.63 -4.53 -11.09
CA GLU A 85 39.43 -3.49 -10.10
C GLU A 85 40.56 -2.45 -10.12
N LEU A 86 40.21 -1.17 -10.24
CA LEU A 86 41.12 -0.04 -10.08
C LEU A 86 40.77 0.74 -8.80
N THR A 87 41.37 0.34 -7.69
CA THR A 87 41.16 1.00 -6.39
C THR A 87 42.00 2.27 -6.31
N ILE A 88 41.39 3.43 -6.06
CA ILE A 88 42.07 4.73 -5.94
C ILE A 88 41.86 5.28 -4.52
N THR A 89 42.96 5.58 -3.82
CA THR A 89 42.97 6.11 -2.45
C THR A 89 43.74 7.43 -2.40
N ALA A 90 43.29 8.43 -1.63
CA ALA A 90 44.09 9.64 -1.39
C ALA A 90 45.33 9.32 -0.55
N ALA A 91 46.51 9.82 -0.95
CA ALA A 91 47.78 9.53 -0.27
C ALA A 91 47.89 10.17 1.12
N THR A 92 47.09 11.22 1.38
CA THR A 92 46.94 11.90 2.68
C THR A 92 45.47 12.18 2.96
N GLN A 93 45.09 12.19 4.24
CA GLN A 93 43.72 12.53 4.66
C GLN A 93 43.56 14.05 4.77
N GLY A 94 42.53 14.61 4.14
CA GLY A 94 42.23 16.05 4.13
C GLY A 94 40.85 16.35 3.53
N PRO A 95 40.16 17.42 3.97
CA PRO A 95 38.80 17.74 3.53
C PRO A 95 38.69 18.10 2.05
N GLU A 96 39.79 18.48 1.39
CA GLU A 96 39.85 18.69 -0.04
C GLU A 96 39.68 17.40 -0.85
N TYR A 97 40.03 16.22 -0.31
CA TYR A 97 39.89 14.93 -0.99
C TYR A 97 38.53 14.25 -0.78
N ASN A 98 37.69 14.77 0.14
CA ASN A 98 36.33 14.27 0.34
C ASN A 98 35.45 14.60 -0.87
N ASN A 99 34.68 13.62 -1.36
CA ASN A 99 33.76 13.74 -2.51
C ASN A 99 34.45 14.12 -3.84
N VAL A 100 35.69 13.66 -4.06
CA VAL A 100 36.36 13.79 -5.36
C VAL A 100 35.64 12.96 -6.43
N ARG A 101 35.27 13.60 -7.54
CA ARG A 101 34.81 12.91 -8.75
C ARG A 101 36.02 12.36 -9.51
N VAL A 102 35.89 11.16 -10.06
CA VAL A 102 36.80 10.64 -11.09
C VAL A 102 36.11 10.78 -12.45
N SER A 103 36.81 11.34 -13.43
CA SER A 103 36.32 11.55 -14.80
C SER A 103 37.29 10.93 -15.81
N VAL A 104 36.88 9.84 -16.46
CA VAL A 104 37.64 9.28 -17.60
C VAL A 104 37.24 10.02 -18.87
N VAL A 105 38.23 10.51 -19.62
CA VAL A 105 38.10 11.25 -20.87
C VAL A 105 38.96 10.57 -21.94
N THR A 106 38.42 10.44 -23.14
CA THR A 106 39.10 9.83 -24.29
C THR A 106 39.67 10.92 -25.21
N ARG A 107 40.89 10.73 -25.73
CA ARG A 107 41.52 11.68 -26.66
C ARG A 107 42.55 11.02 -27.58
N SER A 108 42.25 11.06 -28.88
CA SER A 108 43.11 10.58 -29.97
C SER A 108 44.55 11.08 -29.91
N GLY A 109 45.50 10.14 -30.06
CA GLY A 109 46.91 10.43 -30.27
C GLY A 109 47.67 10.90 -29.03
N VAL A 110 47.26 10.45 -27.84
CA VAL A 110 47.94 10.68 -26.56
C VAL A 110 48.92 9.54 -26.24
N GLY A 111 48.71 8.34 -26.78
CA GLY A 111 49.60 7.19 -26.69
C GLY A 111 49.51 6.45 -25.36
N SER A 112 50.05 7.04 -24.30
CA SER A 112 50.03 6.47 -22.94
C SER A 112 49.07 7.24 -22.03
N PRO A 113 48.42 6.58 -21.06
CA PRO A 113 47.44 7.24 -20.21
C PRO A 113 48.07 8.33 -19.33
N THR A 114 47.30 9.37 -19.03
CA THR A 114 47.72 10.48 -18.17
C THR A 114 46.63 10.82 -17.15
N ALA A 115 47.02 11.29 -15.97
CA ALA A 115 46.09 11.73 -14.93
C ALA A 115 46.39 13.18 -14.52
N ALA A 116 45.37 13.92 -14.08
CA ALA A 116 45.49 15.27 -13.53
C ALA A 116 44.40 15.52 -12.48
N TYR A 117 44.78 16.08 -11.32
CA TYR A 117 43.83 16.44 -10.26
C TYR A 117 43.62 17.96 -10.18
N TYR A 118 42.35 18.37 -10.23
CA TYR A 118 41.93 19.76 -10.09
C TYR A 118 41.26 19.95 -8.73
N ALA A 119 42.01 20.50 -7.78
CA ALA A 119 41.58 20.64 -6.38
C ALA A 119 40.34 21.54 -6.23
N ASP A 120 40.31 22.69 -6.91
CA ASP A 120 39.22 23.67 -6.81
C ASP A 120 37.86 23.10 -7.24
N THR A 121 37.86 22.16 -8.19
CA THR A 121 36.65 21.47 -8.69
C THR A 121 36.51 20.04 -8.19
N LYS A 122 37.41 19.59 -7.29
CA LYS A 122 37.49 18.22 -6.77
C LYS A 122 37.34 17.12 -7.84
N ASN A 123 38.07 17.24 -8.94
CA ASN A 123 37.95 16.33 -10.08
C ASN A 123 39.32 15.71 -10.45
N LEU A 124 39.42 14.39 -10.37
CA LEU A 124 40.53 13.61 -10.90
C LEU A 124 40.20 13.21 -12.34
N VAL A 125 40.85 13.83 -13.31
CA VAL A 125 40.65 13.56 -14.73
C VAL A 125 41.71 12.57 -15.20
N ILE A 126 41.28 11.45 -15.76
CA ILE A 126 42.11 10.44 -16.40
C ILE A 126 41.90 10.57 -17.91
N THR A 127 42.96 10.79 -18.67
CA THR A 127 42.92 10.86 -20.14
C THR A 127 43.56 9.60 -20.73
N ILE A 128 42.78 8.85 -21.52
CA ILE A 128 43.21 7.68 -22.27
C ILE A 128 43.11 7.96 -23.78
N ASP A 129 43.79 7.18 -24.62
CA ASP A 129 43.64 7.29 -26.08
C ASP A 129 42.26 6.77 -26.55
N ASP A 130 41.84 7.14 -27.75
CA ASP A 130 40.67 6.57 -28.44
C ASP A 130 41.04 5.76 -29.70
N THR A 131 42.34 5.64 -29.99
CA THR A 131 42.88 4.87 -31.13
C THR A 131 43.72 3.66 -30.71
N ASN A 132 44.10 3.54 -29.44
CA ASN A 132 44.98 2.48 -28.95
C ASN A 132 44.47 1.86 -27.65
N ASP A 133 44.56 0.54 -27.58
CA ASP A 133 44.35 -0.26 -26.38
C ASP A 133 45.24 0.24 -25.22
N THR A 134 44.65 0.45 -24.04
CA THR A 134 45.33 1.08 -22.88
C THR A 134 45.16 0.22 -21.62
N ASP A 135 46.26 -0.24 -21.04
CA ASP A 135 46.24 -1.11 -19.86
C ASP A 135 45.82 -0.40 -18.56
N LEU A 136 44.99 -1.07 -17.75
CA LEU A 136 44.58 -0.61 -16.43
C LEU A 136 45.77 -0.43 -15.46
N ALA A 137 46.85 -1.20 -15.66
CA ALA A 137 48.11 -1.06 -14.94
C ALA A 137 48.83 0.26 -15.26
N ASP A 138 48.84 0.69 -16.53
CA ASP A 138 49.39 1.98 -16.95
C ASP A 138 48.52 3.14 -16.47
N ILE A 139 47.18 2.98 -16.44
CA ILE A 139 46.27 3.95 -15.81
C ILE A 139 46.58 4.09 -14.32
N ALA A 140 46.80 2.99 -13.59
CA ALA A 140 47.22 3.03 -12.19
C ALA A 140 48.58 3.72 -12.03
N ALA A 141 49.56 3.43 -12.89
CA ALA A 141 50.87 4.09 -12.89
C ALA A 141 50.75 5.60 -13.13
N ALA A 142 49.91 6.04 -14.07
CA ALA A 142 49.66 7.45 -14.36
C ALA A 142 49.02 8.20 -13.18
N ILE A 143 48.13 7.55 -12.40
CA ILE A 143 47.56 8.13 -11.18
C ILE A 143 48.60 8.19 -10.05
N ASN A 144 49.36 7.11 -9.84
CA ASN A 144 50.44 7.06 -8.85
C ASN A 144 51.52 8.14 -9.08
N ALA A 145 51.79 8.48 -10.35
CA ALA A 145 52.74 9.53 -10.72
C ALA A 145 52.35 10.94 -10.24
N LEU A 146 51.08 11.17 -9.85
CA LEU A 146 50.65 12.44 -9.23
C LEU A 146 51.12 12.59 -7.78
N GLY A 147 51.42 11.49 -7.07
CA GLY A 147 51.80 11.47 -5.65
C GLY A 147 50.71 11.88 -4.64
N THR A 148 49.62 12.51 -5.09
CA THR A 148 48.45 12.88 -4.27
C THR A 148 47.45 11.73 -4.11
N PHE A 149 47.47 10.75 -5.00
CA PHE A 149 46.66 9.55 -4.96
C PHE A 149 47.55 8.31 -5.13
N SER A 150 47.15 7.22 -4.48
CA SER A 150 47.67 5.87 -4.68
C SER A 150 46.62 5.06 -5.44
N ALA A 151 47.03 4.36 -6.48
CA ALA A 151 46.15 3.53 -7.30
C ALA A 151 46.71 2.11 -7.47
N THR A 152 45.86 1.10 -7.30
CA THR A 152 46.21 -0.31 -7.50
C THR A 152 45.22 -0.95 -8.46
N ALA A 153 45.74 -1.49 -9.57
CA ALA A 153 44.98 -2.32 -10.50
C ALA A 153 45.11 -3.80 -10.12
N SER A 154 44.00 -4.53 -10.17
CA SER A 154 43.92 -5.98 -10.00
C SER A 154 43.20 -6.58 -11.21
N ALA A 155 43.89 -7.43 -11.97
CA ALA A 155 43.42 -7.97 -13.24
C ALA A 155 43.23 -9.49 -13.18
N ASN A 156 42.11 -9.98 -13.73
CA ASN A 156 41.82 -11.40 -13.99
C ASN A 156 41.55 -11.66 -15.48
N GLY A 157 41.94 -10.73 -16.35
CA GLY A 157 41.77 -10.82 -17.80
C GLY A 157 42.69 -9.86 -18.54
N ASP A 158 42.39 -9.64 -19.82
CA ASP A 158 43.08 -8.66 -20.67
C ASP A 158 42.62 -7.26 -20.27
N ALA A 159 43.44 -6.56 -19.47
CA ALA A 159 43.04 -5.38 -18.69
C ALA A 159 42.97 -4.07 -19.50
N VAL A 160 42.46 -4.17 -20.73
CA VAL A 160 42.52 -3.16 -21.79
C VAL A 160 41.27 -2.29 -21.78
N VAL A 161 41.46 -0.96 -21.79
CA VAL A 161 40.39 0.04 -21.88
C VAL A 161 40.50 0.83 -23.19
N ASN A 162 39.72 0.46 -24.21
CA ASN A 162 39.70 1.13 -25.52
C ASN A 162 38.45 2.02 -25.71
N GLY A 163 38.38 3.09 -24.90
CA GLY A 163 37.51 4.26 -25.08
C GLY A 163 35.97 4.10 -25.10
N SER A 164 35.43 2.88 -25.26
CA SER A 164 34.03 2.70 -25.63
C SER A 164 33.05 2.94 -24.47
N THR A 165 31.78 3.19 -24.82
CA THR A 165 30.69 3.37 -23.85
C THR A 165 30.43 2.12 -22.99
N ALA A 166 30.87 0.94 -23.45
CA ALA A 166 30.75 -0.31 -22.68
C ALA A 166 31.89 -0.46 -21.66
N ASP A 167 33.14 -0.21 -22.06
CA ASP A 167 34.33 -0.50 -21.24
C ASP A 167 34.47 0.48 -20.06
N ARG A 168 33.89 1.68 -20.17
CA ARG A 168 33.65 2.58 -19.04
C ARG A 168 32.78 1.97 -17.92
N ARG A 169 32.20 0.78 -18.12
CA ARG A 169 31.48 -0.02 -17.10
C ARG A 169 32.25 -1.26 -16.62
N ALA A 170 33.48 -1.51 -17.08
CA ALA A 170 34.26 -2.69 -16.66
C ALA A 170 34.95 -2.50 -15.29
N ILE A 171 35.41 -1.27 -15.00
CA ILE A 171 36.14 -0.87 -13.78
C ILE A 171 35.32 -1.09 -12.48
N ALA A 172 34.02 -1.34 -12.59
CA ALA A 172 33.18 -1.85 -11.51
C ALA A 172 32.18 -2.85 -12.08
N THR A 173 32.02 -4.03 -11.46
CA THR A 173 31.06 -5.18 -11.80
C THR A 173 31.63 -8.12 -11.36
N THR A 174 32.10 -8.78 -10.26
CA THR A 174 31.27 -9.76 -9.54
C THR A 174 31.45 -11.24 -9.94
N GLY A 175 32.25 -11.58 -10.95
CA GLY A 175 32.37 -12.97 -11.45
C GLY A 175 33.76 -13.46 -11.84
N ILE A 176 34.24 -14.48 -11.14
CA ILE A 176 35.34 -15.37 -11.56
C ILE A 176 34.83 -16.32 -12.65
N SER A 177 35.45 -16.33 -13.84
CA SER A 177 35.30 -17.35 -14.88
C SER A 177 36.48 -17.29 -15.85
N GLY A 178 37.02 -18.44 -16.25
CA GLY A 178 38.13 -18.52 -17.20
C GLY A 178 37.66 -18.48 -18.66
N TYR A 179 38.08 -17.47 -19.42
CA TYR A 179 37.70 -17.29 -20.82
C TYR A 179 38.86 -17.63 -21.78
N LEU A 180 38.59 -18.40 -22.83
CA LEU A 180 39.47 -18.51 -24.00
C LEU A 180 39.06 -17.45 -25.03
N THR A 181 39.83 -16.36 -25.12
CA THR A 181 39.42 -15.09 -25.74
C THR A 181 39.81 -14.90 -27.21
N SER A 182 40.60 -15.80 -27.82
CA SER A 182 41.02 -15.64 -29.23
C SER A 182 41.01 -16.95 -30.02
N ALA A 183 40.84 -16.81 -31.35
CA ALA A 183 41.08 -17.90 -32.29
C ALA A 183 42.59 -18.06 -32.51
N PHE A 184 43.08 -19.30 -32.46
CA PHE A 184 44.50 -19.60 -32.58
C PHE A 184 45.09 -19.08 -33.90
N SER A 185 46.20 -18.33 -33.79
CA SER A 185 46.95 -17.78 -34.93
C SER A 185 48.30 -18.49 -35.06
N PRO A 186 48.82 -18.80 -36.28
CA PRO A 186 49.82 -19.87 -36.45
C PRO A 186 51.27 -19.55 -36.04
N ALA A 187 51.51 -18.50 -35.25
CA ALA A 187 52.85 -17.92 -35.03
C ALA A 187 53.51 -18.27 -33.68
N THR A 188 52.74 -18.73 -32.69
CA THR A 188 53.24 -18.98 -31.32
C THR A 188 52.58 -20.20 -30.68
N ASN A 189 53.39 -21.05 -30.02
CA ASN A 189 52.90 -22.15 -29.18
C ASN A 189 52.24 -21.59 -27.92
N ALA A 190 50.94 -21.30 -27.99
CA ALA A 190 50.16 -20.71 -26.91
C ALA A 190 49.72 -21.77 -25.88
N THR A 191 50.63 -22.17 -24.99
CA THR A 191 50.28 -22.96 -23.79
C THR A 191 49.43 -22.12 -22.83
N ALA A 192 48.11 -22.21 -22.96
CA ALA A 192 47.20 -21.87 -21.88
C ALA A 192 47.42 -22.85 -20.72
N VAL A 193 47.57 -22.35 -19.50
CA VAL A 193 47.73 -23.15 -18.28
C VAL A 193 46.49 -22.93 -17.41
N LEU A 194 45.49 -23.80 -17.59
CA LEU A 194 44.24 -23.74 -16.81
C LEU A 194 44.30 -24.75 -15.67
N GLN A 195 44.42 -24.27 -14.43
CA GLN A 195 44.66 -25.08 -13.23
C GLN A 195 43.37 -25.19 -12.38
N PHE A 196 42.88 -26.42 -12.15
CA PHE A 196 41.56 -26.63 -11.55
C PHE A 196 41.51 -27.72 -10.45
N ALA A 197 40.42 -27.66 -9.68
CA ALA A 197 39.88 -28.75 -8.84
C ALA A 197 38.96 -29.68 -9.70
N PRO A 198 38.39 -30.80 -9.19
CA PRO A 198 37.85 -31.89 -10.01
C PRO A 198 36.46 -31.64 -10.68
N SER A 199 36.17 -30.41 -11.10
CA SER A 199 35.16 -30.07 -12.10
C SER A 199 35.51 -28.70 -12.68
N ALA A 200 35.75 -28.64 -13.99
CA ALA A 200 36.22 -27.43 -14.67
C ALA A 200 35.39 -27.14 -15.93
N SER A 201 34.96 -25.90 -16.11
CA SER A 201 34.25 -25.45 -17.31
C SER A 201 35.17 -24.65 -18.23
N ILE A 202 35.12 -24.94 -19.53
CA ILE A 202 35.86 -24.23 -20.58
C ILE A 202 34.87 -23.59 -21.53
N GLN A 203 34.83 -22.26 -21.56
CA GLN A 203 33.97 -21.51 -22.49
C GLN A 203 34.72 -21.12 -23.76
N PHE A 204 34.15 -21.49 -24.91
CA PHE A 204 34.64 -21.13 -26.24
C PHE A 204 34.05 -19.79 -26.69
N ALA A 205 34.76 -19.08 -27.56
CA ALA A 205 34.32 -17.81 -28.15
C ALA A 205 32.98 -17.91 -28.95
N SER A 206 32.55 -19.12 -29.30
CA SER A 206 31.22 -19.41 -29.90
C SER A 206 30.07 -19.49 -28.88
N GLY A 207 30.34 -19.31 -27.58
CA GLY A 207 29.35 -19.41 -26.50
C GLY A 207 29.04 -20.84 -26.03
N ALA A 208 29.70 -21.86 -26.59
CA ALA A 208 29.61 -23.23 -26.10
C ALA A 208 30.52 -23.43 -24.87
N VAL A 209 30.05 -24.18 -23.88
CA VAL A 209 30.80 -24.56 -22.67
C VAL A 209 31.06 -26.06 -22.69
N ILE A 210 32.27 -26.49 -22.30
CA ILE A 210 32.59 -27.89 -22.02
C ILE A 210 32.92 -28.03 -20.53
N ASP A 211 32.16 -28.86 -19.82
CA ASP A 211 32.51 -29.31 -18.47
C ASP A 211 33.41 -30.55 -18.57
N ILE A 212 34.59 -30.50 -17.97
CA ILE A 212 35.59 -31.57 -17.95
C ILE A 212 35.75 -32.11 -16.53
N LYS A 213 35.76 -33.44 -16.42
CA LYS A 213 35.94 -34.19 -15.17
C LYS A 213 36.85 -35.40 -15.41
N ALA A 214 37.75 -35.68 -14.48
CA ALA A 214 38.44 -36.98 -14.44
C ALA A 214 37.60 -37.98 -13.66
N SER A 215 37.63 -39.25 -14.05
CA SER A 215 36.90 -40.35 -13.38
C SER A 215 37.71 -41.08 -12.31
N SER A 216 39.04 -40.91 -12.32
CA SER A 216 40.00 -41.66 -11.51
C SER A 216 40.78 -40.84 -10.45
N LEU A 217 40.87 -39.51 -10.61
CA LEU A 217 41.73 -38.66 -9.77
C LEU A 217 41.18 -38.51 -8.35
N ASN A 218 42.04 -38.77 -7.37
CA ASN A 218 41.69 -38.72 -5.95
C ASN A 218 41.72 -37.28 -5.43
N GLU A 219 40.99 -36.97 -4.35
CA GLU A 219 40.91 -35.62 -3.75
C GLU A 219 42.27 -35.03 -3.29
N GLN A 220 43.33 -35.86 -3.22
CA GLN A 220 44.69 -35.46 -2.88
C GLN A 220 45.53 -35.06 -4.12
N GLU A 221 45.00 -35.24 -5.33
CA GLU A 221 45.73 -35.08 -6.60
C GLU A 221 45.41 -33.77 -7.33
N ASN A 222 44.86 -32.77 -6.63
CA ASN A 222 44.49 -31.45 -7.16
C ASN A 222 45.58 -30.76 -8.01
N ASN A 223 45.13 -29.79 -8.81
CA ASN A 223 45.90 -28.99 -9.77
C ASN A 223 46.36 -29.77 -11.01
N VAL A 224 45.41 -30.32 -11.77
CA VAL A 224 45.66 -30.67 -13.18
C VAL A 224 45.62 -29.39 -14.02
N THR A 225 46.57 -29.30 -14.95
CA THR A 225 46.65 -28.28 -16.00
C THR A 225 45.96 -28.79 -17.26
N ILE A 226 45.07 -27.99 -17.87
CA ILE A 226 44.58 -28.24 -19.24
C ILE A 226 45.31 -27.29 -20.20
N SER A 227 45.93 -27.84 -21.23
CA SER A 227 46.70 -27.13 -22.26
C SER A 227 46.21 -27.47 -23.65
N PHE A 228 46.08 -26.47 -24.52
CA PHE A 228 45.76 -26.66 -25.94
C PHE A 228 47.04 -26.54 -26.77
N VAL A 229 47.24 -27.47 -27.70
CA VAL A 229 48.44 -27.56 -28.55
C VAL A 229 48.02 -27.56 -30.01
N ALA A 230 48.54 -26.63 -30.79
CA ALA A 230 48.32 -26.60 -32.24
C ALA A 230 49.31 -27.56 -32.92
N ASP A 231 48.83 -28.70 -33.41
CA ASP A 231 49.65 -29.62 -34.20
C ASP A 231 49.72 -29.11 -35.66
N SER A 232 50.88 -29.32 -36.28
CA SER A 232 51.17 -28.98 -37.69
C SER A 232 51.36 -30.21 -38.57
N THR A 233 51.30 -31.42 -38.00
CA THR A 233 51.37 -32.68 -38.76
C THR A 233 49.98 -33.07 -39.32
N PRO A 234 49.88 -33.46 -40.61
CA PRO A 234 48.59 -33.67 -41.27
C PRO A 234 48.03 -35.08 -41.02
N VAL A 235 47.51 -35.33 -39.82
CA VAL A 235 46.62 -36.46 -39.52
C VAL A 235 45.28 -35.89 -39.02
N GLY A 236 44.16 -36.51 -39.43
CA GLY A 236 42.82 -35.95 -39.25
C GLY A 236 42.22 -36.19 -37.85
N GLN A 237 41.37 -35.24 -37.45
CA GLN A 237 40.68 -35.14 -36.14
C GLN A 237 41.55 -34.70 -34.96
N GLU A 238 40.91 -33.96 -34.06
CA GLU A 238 41.44 -33.53 -32.78
C GLU A 238 41.53 -34.70 -31.80
N TRP A 239 42.56 -34.71 -30.94
CA TRP A 239 42.82 -35.78 -29.98
C TRP A 239 43.35 -35.22 -28.65
N ALA A 240 43.35 -36.03 -27.59
CA ALA A 240 43.87 -35.63 -26.29
C ALA A 240 44.81 -36.68 -25.70
N GLU A 241 45.73 -36.23 -24.83
CA GLU A 241 46.60 -37.08 -24.03
C GLU A 241 46.71 -36.52 -22.59
N TYR A 242 46.82 -37.40 -21.60
CA TYR A 242 47.03 -37.01 -20.21
C TYR A 242 48.42 -37.42 -19.73
N ASP A 243 49.23 -36.43 -19.35
CA ASP A 243 50.53 -36.58 -18.74
C ASP A 243 50.37 -36.60 -17.21
N ALA A 244 50.37 -37.79 -16.62
CA ALA A 244 50.12 -37.98 -15.19
C ALA A 244 51.28 -37.49 -14.29
N GLU A 245 52.51 -37.46 -14.79
CA GLU A 245 53.68 -36.98 -14.02
C GLU A 245 53.76 -35.44 -14.06
N ALA A 246 53.50 -34.82 -15.22
CA ALA A 246 53.37 -33.36 -15.35
C ALA A 246 51.98 -32.81 -14.98
N LYS A 247 51.05 -33.67 -14.51
CA LYS A 247 49.62 -33.35 -14.27
C LYS A 247 48.99 -32.50 -15.37
N THR A 248 49.21 -32.84 -16.64
CA THR A 248 48.80 -32.00 -17.78
C THR A 248 47.98 -32.77 -18.81
N LEU A 249 46.71 -32.40 -18.97
CA LEU A 249 45.85 -32.82 -20.08
C LEU A 249 46.13 -31.92 -21.29
N LYS A 250 46.71 -32.49 -22.36
CA LYS A 250 46.98 -31.79 -23.61
C LYS A 250 45.88 -32.13 -24.62
N VAL A 251 45.24 -31.12 -25.20
CA VAL A 251 44.30 -31.27 -26.31
C VAL A 251 44.96 -30.76 -27.59
N HIS A 252 45.20 -31.65 -28.52
CA HIS A 252 45.83 -31.37 -29.81
C HIS A 252 44.75 -30.99 -30.83
N ILE A 253 44.80 -29.73 -31.28
CA ILE A 253 43.83 -29.13 -32.20
C ILE A 253 44.40 -29.01 -33.61
N ASN A 254 43.59 -29.35 -34.62
CA ASN A 254 44.03 -29.44 -36.01
C ASN A 254 43.92 -28.07 -36.70
N ASN A 255 45.06 -27.50 -37.09
CA ASN A 255 45.16 -26.15 -37.66
C ASN A 255 44.62 -26.02 -39.11
N SER A 256 43.97 -27.07 -39.66
CA SER A 256 43.47 -27.12 -41.05
C SER A 256 41.94 -27.09 -41.18
N SER A 257 41.21 -27.20 -40.06
CA SER A 257 39.73 -27.24 -40.01
C SER A 257 39.21 -26.48 -38.80
N PRO A 258 37.99 -25.91 -38.83
CA PRO A 258 37.41 -25.22 -37.67
C PRO A 258 37.02 -26.21 -36.56
N THR A 259 37.85 -26.30 -35.53
CA THR A 259 37.57 -27.10 -34.32
C THR A 259 36.31 -26.61 -33.60
N THR A 260 35.43 -27.55 -33.25
CA THR A 260 34.21 -27.26 -32.49
C THR A 260 34.32 -27.78 -31.05
N ALA A 261 33.49 -27.24 -30.14
CA ALA A 261 33.40 -27.75 -28.77
C ALA A 261 32.96 -29.24 -28.72
N ALA A 262 32.20 -29.73 -29.70
CA ALA A 262 31.86 -31.14 -29.82
C ALA A 262 33.07 -32.00 -30.22
N ASN A 263 33.97 -31.49 -31.08
CA ASN A 263 35.21 -32.17 -31.44
C ASN A 263 36.13 -32.29 -30.22
N VAL A 264 36.30 -31.20 -29.47
CA VAL A 264 37.13 -31.19 -28.25
C VAL A 264 36.57 -32.12 -27.17
N ALA A 265 35.25 -32.12 -26.95
CA ALA A 265 34.63 -33.06 -26.03
C ALA A 265 34.82 -34.52 -26.48
N ALA A 266 34.68 -34.81 -27.78
CA ALA A 266 34.93 -36.15 -28.32
C ALA A 266 36.40 -36.59 -28.15
N ALA A 267 37.35 -35.68 -28.37
CA ALA A 267 38.78 -35.91 -28.20
C ALA A 267 39.15 -36.26 -26.75
N ILE A 268 38.53 -35.60 -25.76
CA ILE A 268 38.78 -35.86 -24.33
C ILE A 268 38.07 -37.15 -23.86
N ASN A 269 36.84 -37.40 -24.31
CA ASN A 269 36.09 -38.65 -24.02
C ASN A 269 36.72 -39.91 -24.66
N ALA A 270 37.77 -39.77 -25.48
CA ALA A 270 38.55 -40.89 -26.00
C ALA A 270 39.62 -41.41 -25.01
N LEU A 271 39.79 -40.75 -23.86
CA LEU A 271 40.64 -41.21 -22.75
C LEU A 271 39.75 -41.86 -21.68
N ASP A 272 40.00 -43.13 -21.33
CA ASP A 272 39.17 -43.90 -20.38
C ASP A 272 39.00 -43.24 -19.00
N GLU A 273 39.98 -42.42 -18.59
CA GLU A 273 40.01 -41.73 -17.29
C GLU A 273 39.41 -40.31 -17.31
N TRP A 274 38.90 -39.83 -18.45
CA TRP A 274 38.37 -38.47 -18.60
C TRP A 274 36.98 -38.43 -19.24
N GLN A 275 36.18 -37.46 -18.81
CA GLN A 275 34.84 -37.21 -19.34
C GLN A 275 34.67 -35.71 -19.62
N ALA A 276 34.11 -35.39 -20.79
CA ALA A 276 33.89 -34.03 -21.25
C ALA A 276 32.47 -33.85 -21.81
N PHE A 277 31.71 -32.92 -21.26
CA PHE A 277 30.30 -32.71 -21.57
C PHE A 277 30.08 -31.32 -22.17
N VAL A 278 29.57 -31.24 -23.40
CA VAL A 278 29.18 -29.95 -24.00
C VAL A 278 27.88 -29.48 -23.35
N VAL A 279 27.97 -28.53 -22.43
CA VAL A 279 26.82 -28.01 -21.69
C VAL A 279 25.97 -27.14 -22.61
N THR A 280 24.82 -27.67 -23.01
CA THR A 280 23.74 -26.94 -23.69
C THR A 280 22.48 -27.12 -22.84
N GLY A 281 22.47 -26.51 -21.65
CA GLY A 281 21.68 -27.00 -20.51
C GLY A 281 20.69 -26.02 -19.86
N GLY A 282 20.22 -26.41 -18.67
CA GLY A 282 19.42 -25.64 -17.72
C GLY A 282 19.24 -26.40 -16.40
N ASN A 283 18.46 -25.87 -15.44
CA ASN A 283 17.42 -26.57 -14.67
C ASN A 283 16.63 -25.55 -13.77
N VAL A 284 15.78 -26.03 -12.86
CA VAL A 284 14.51 -25.42 -12.43
C VAL A 284 14.38 -25.34 -10.89
N ASN A 285 13.41 -24.51 -10.43
CA ASN A 285 12.94 -24.23 -9.06
C ASN A 285 13.73 -23.17 -8.25
N GLY A 286 13.09 -22.20 -7.58
CA GLY A 286 11.69 -21.74 -7.67
C GLY A 286 11.15 -21.10 -6.36
N ALA A 287 10.44 -19.97 -6.44
CA ALA A 287 9.48 -19.44 -5.43
C ALA A 287 8.84 -18.10 -5.85
N GLY A 288 7.57 -17.87 -5.44
CA GLY A 288 7.12 -16.56 -4.94
C GLY A 288 6.31 -15.61 -5.85
N ALA A 289 4.98 -15.71 -5.77
CA ALA A 289 3.96 -14.72 -6.17
C ALA A 289 3.82 -14.38 -7.68
N ASP A 290 2.59 -14.01 -8.05
CA ASP A 290 2.03 -14.06 -9.40
C ASP A 290 2.08 -15.44 -10.09
N ALA A 291 1.07 -15.72 -10.91
CA ALA A 291 1.14 -16.82 -11.89
C ALA A 291 2.04 -16.39 -13.07
N ASN A 292 3.34 -16.29 -12.80
CA ASN A 292 4.34 -15.76 -13.73
C ASN A 292 5.71 -16.39 -13.42
N LEU A 293 6.09 -17.49 -14.10
CA LEU A 293 7.26 -18.32 -13.77
C LEU A 293 8.58 -17.63 -14.16
N SER A 294 8.93 -16.58 -13.43
CA SER A 294 9.98 -15.63 -13.77
C SER A 294 11.37 -16.11 -13.32
N ALA A 295 11.76 -17.30 -13.76
CA ALA A 295 13.08 -17.86 -13.47
C ALA A 295 14.21 -16.94 -13.97
N ARG A 296 15.23 -16.75 -13.12
CA ARG A 296 16.53 -16.13 -13.42
C ARG A 296 17.57 -16.90 -12.57
N THR A 297 18.78 -17.17 -13.05
CA THR A 297 19.48 -16.55 -14.18
C THR A 297 19.62 -17.43 -15.43
N ALA A 298 19.23 -16.84 -16.57
CA ALA A 298 19.45 -17.27 -17.95
C ALA A 298 18.66 -18.51 -18.47
N ARG A 299 17.87 -18.37 -19.54
CA ARG A 299 17.33 -17.14 -20.17
C ARG A 299 15.95 -17.32 -20.85
N ASP A 300 15.28 -18.45 -20.69
CA ASP A 300 13.93 -18.68 -21.22
C ASP A 300 12.94 -19.01 -20.07
N GLN A 301 11.66 -18.62 -20.18
CA GLN A 301 10.62 -18.75 -19.16
C GLN A 301 9.30 -19.28 -19.76
N LEU A 302 8.51 -20.03 -18.98
CA LEU A 302 7.20 -20.58 -19.37
C LEU A 302 6.15 -20.31 -18.28
N THR A 303 5.24 -19.35 -18.52
CA THR A 303 4.15 -19.01 -17.60
C THR A 303 2.87 -19.73 -18.00
N ILE A 304 2.24 -20.44 -17.05
CA ILE A 304 0.95 -21.13 -17.23
C ILE A 304 -0.08 -20.50 -16.29
N LYS A 305 -1.31 -20.30 -16.77
CA LYS A 305 -2.44 -19.70 -16.03
C LYS A 305 -3.72 -20.48 -16.29
N ALA A 306 -4.45 -20.81 -15.23
CA ALA A 306 -5.83 -21.31 -15.37
C ALA A 306 -6.72 -20.20 -15.94
N LEU A 307 -7.58 -20.53 -16.91
CA LEU A 307 -8.53 -19.59 -17.52
C LEU A 307 -9.69 -19.23 -16.57
N ILE A 308 -9.94 -20.06 -15.56
CA ILE A 308 -10.96 -19.85 -14.52
C ILE A 308 -10.30 -19.97 -13.14
N PRO A 309 -10.19 -18.89 -12.34
CA PRO A 309 -9.70 -18.96 -10.97
C PRO A 309 -10.62 -19.80 -10.07
N GLY A 310 -10.06 -20.60 -9.18
CA GLY A 310 -10.84 -21.48 -8.29
C GLY A 310 -10.00 -22.53 -7.56
N ALA A 311 -10.59 -23.10 -6.50
CA ALA A 311 -9.91 -24.07 -5.63
C ALA A 311 -9.50 -25.39 -6.34
N ASP A 312 -10.09 -25.70 -7.49
CA ASP A 312 -9.70 -26.85 -8.32
C ASP A 312 -8.24 -26.74 -8.81
N TYR A 313 -7.73 -25.52 -8.99
CA TYR A 313 -6.36 -25.24 -9.46
C TYR A 313 -5.39 -24.85 -8.32
N ASN A 314 -5.86 -24.78 -7.06
CA ASN A 314 -5.00 -24.71 -5.87
C ASN A 314 -4.27 -26.05 -5.69
N GLY A 315 -2.96 -26.01 -5.47
CA GLY A 315 -2.11 -27.20 -5.33
C GLY A 315 -1.87 -27.96 -6.65
N LEU A 316 -2.15 -27.35 -7.80
CA LEU A 316 -1.95 -27.96 -9.13
C LEU A 316 -0.48 -28.32 -9.31
N THR A 317 -0.22 -29.58 -9.66
CA THR A 317 1.11 -30.08 -9.96
C THR A 317 1.34 -30.09 -11.46
N VAL A 318 2.22 -29.22 -11.95
CA VAL A 318 2.71 -29.24 -13.33
C VAL A 318 3.85 -30.25 -13.41
N GLN A 319 3.68 -31.30 -14.22
CA GLN A 319 4.66 -32.35 -14.41
C GLN A 319 5.17 -32.36 -15.86
N VAL A 320 6.47 -32.48 -16.06
CA VAL A 320 7.07 -32.65 -17.41
C VAL A 320 7.60 -34.07 -17.56
N VAL A 321 7.01 -34.82 -18.49
CA VAL A 321 7.29 -36.24 -18.74
C VAL A 321 8.03 -36.40 -20.07
N LYS A 322 8.92 -37.40 -20.14
CA LYS A 322 9.74 -37.71 -21.31
C LYS A 322 9.17 -38.94 -22.02
N ALA A 323 9.14 -38.94 -23.35
CA ALA A 323 8.68 -40.07 -24.16
C ALA A 323 9.55 -40.27 -25.41
N SER A 324 9.61 -41.50 -25.91
CA SER A 324 10.34 -41.87 -27.13
C SER A 324 9.43 -41.76 -28.37
N GLY A 325 9.86 -41.04 -29.40
CA GLY A 325 9.28 -41.14 -30.74
C GLY A 325 8.02 -40.29 -30.99
N ILE A 326 7.80 -39.23 -30.21
CA ILE A 326 6.77 -38.21 -30.48
C ILE A 326 7.32 -37.00 -31.26
N GLY A 327 8.64 -36.88 -31.37
CA GLY A 327 9.32 -35.90 -32.22
C GLY A 327 9.24 -34.46 -31.69
N SER A 328 9.19 -33.47 -32.59
CA SER A 328 9.19 -32.05 -32.21
C SER A 328 7.84 -31.52 -31.70
N THR A 329 6.82 -32.38 -31.56
CA THR A 329 5.45 -32.00 -31.19
C THR A 329 5.15 -32.51 -29.78
N PRO A 330 5.06 -31.64 -28.76
CA PRO A 330 4.69 -32.04 -27.42
C PRO A 330 3.17 -32.25 -27.31
N THR A 331 2.74 -32.88 -26.22
CA THR A 331 1.34 -32.98 -25.83
C THR A 331 1.15 -32.52 -24.40
N ALA A 332 -0.02 -31.98 -24.05
CA ALA A 332 -0.40 -31.71 -22.66
C ALA A 332 -1.72 -32.41 -22.33
N SER A 333 -1.90 -32.75 -21.06
CA SER A 333 -3.12 -33.37 -20.54
C SER A 333 -3.30 -33.01 -19.06
N TYR A 334 -4.51 -32.60 -18.69
CA TYR A 334 -4.88 -32.31 -17.29
C TYR A 334 -5.76 -33.42 -16.71
N ASP A 335 -5.44 -33.88 -15.51
CA ASP A 335 -6.33 -34.68 -14.68
C ASP A 335 -6.81 -33.86 -13.48
N ALA A 336 -8.09 -33.48 -13.51
CA ALA A 336 -8.75 -32.74 -12.45
C ALA A 336 -8.94 -33.54 -11.15
N ALA A 337 -8.89 -34.88 -11.18
CA ALA A 337 -9.05 -35.71 -9.98
C ALA A 337 -7.75 -35.83 -9.16
N SER A 338 -6.60 -35.88 -9.83
CA SER A 338 -5.27 -35.86 -9.18
C SER A 338 -4.64 -34.47 -9.10
N LYS A 339 -5.23 -33.47 -9.76
CA LYS A 339 -4.69 -32.10 -9.93
C LYS A 339 -3.29 -32.09 -10.56
N VAL A 340 -3.09 -32.90 -11.61
CA VAL A 340 -1.82 -32.96 -12.36
C VAL A 340 -2.01 -32.47 -13.79
N LEU A 341 -1.24 -31.45 -14.18
CA LEU A 341 -1.06 -31.02 -15.56
C LEU A 341 0.23 -31.65 -16.11
N THR A 342 0.10 -32.68 -16.92
CA THR A 342 1.22 -33.40 -17.53
C THR A 342 1.54 -32.83 -18.91
N ILE A 343 2.79 -32.43 -19.12
CA ILE A 343 3.35 -31.98 -20.40
C ILE A 343 4.34 -33.06 -20.87
N THR A 344 4.12 -33.68 -22.02
CA THR A 344 4.99 -34.72 -22.58
C THR A 344 5.87 -34.15 -23.68
N ILE A 345 7.18 -34.37 -23.58
CA ILE A 345 8.18 -33.97 -24.57
C ILE A 345 9.00 -35.17 -25.06
N ASP A 346 9.55 -35.09 -26.27
CA ASP A 346 10.41 -36.13 -26.81
C ASP A 346 11.79 -36.14 -26.13
N GLU A 347 12.30 -37.34 -25.84
CA GLU A 347 13.61 -37.49 -25.19
C GLU A 347 14.80 -37.23 -26.13
N SER A 348 14.61 -37.48 -27.43
CA SER A 348 15.66 -37.44 -28.46
C SER A 348 15.64 -36.16 -29.31
N THR A 349 14.51 -35.46 -29.34
CA THR A 349 14.25 -34.31 -30.22
C THR A 349 14.14 -33.01 -29.41
N ALA A 350 14.65 -31.90 -29.95
CA ALA A 350 14.60 -30.59 -29.28
C ALA A 350 13.28 -29.85 -29.56
N THR A 351 12.34 -29.88 -28.61
CA THR A 351 11.02 -29.22 -28.70
C THR A 351 11.11 -27.73 -28.36
N SER A 352 10.36 -26.87 -29.05
CA SER A 352 10.32 -25.42 -28.73
C SER A 352 9.27 -25.07 -27.68
N LEU A 353 9.54 -24.05 -26.87
CA LEU A 353 8.57 -23.51 -25.90
C LEU A 353 7.28 -23.04 -26.58
N ALA A 354 7.36 -22.42 -27.76
CA ALA A 354 6.19 -22.07 -28.57
C ALA A 354 5.33 -23.26 -29.01
N ALA A 355 5.90 -24.48 -29.08
CA ALA A 355 5.12 -25.70 -29.32
C ALA A 355 4.54 -26.28 -28.03
N ILE A 356 5.22 -26.08 -26.88
CA ILE A 356 4.69 -26.42 -25.55
C ILE A 356 3.50 -25.52 -25.21
N ASP A 357 3.58 -24.22 -25.50
CA ASP A 357 2.45 -23.30 -25.36
C ASP A 357 1.23 -23.78 -26.16
N GLN A 358 1.42 -24.11 -27.45
CA GLN A 358 0.35 -24.65 -28.30
C GLN A 358 -0.26 -25.97 -27.81
N ALA A 359 0.50 -26.79 -27.07
CA ALA A 359 -0.01 -28.00 -26.45
C ALA A 359 -0.82 -27.72 -25.18
N ILE A 360 -0.46 -26.68 -24.40
CA ILE A 360 -1.17 -26.25 -23.19
C ILE A 360 -2.44 -25.47 -23.54
N ASP A 361 -2.37 -24.54 -24.49
CA ASP A 361 -3.49 -23.73 -24.99
C ASP A 361 -4.56 -24.57 -25.74
N ALA A 362 -4.25 -25.83 -26.05
CA ALA A 362 -5.21 -26.80 -26.57
C ALA A 362 -6.12 -27.39 -25.47
N LEU A 363 -5.81 -27.18 -24.18
CA LEU A 363 -6.64 -27.55 -23.04
C LEU A 363 -7.58 -26.38 -22.68
N PRO A 364 -8.91 -26.57 -22.61
CA PRO A 364 -9.86 -25.48 -22.37
C PRO A 364 -9.77 -24.87 -20.96
N GLU A 365 -9.04 -25.49 -20.03
CA GLU A 365 -8.83 -25.00 -18.67
C GLU A 365 -7.63 -24.03 -18.53
N PHE A 366 -6.70 -24.03 -19.50
CA PHE A 366 -5.40 -23.36 -19.36
C PHE A 366 -5.09 -22.38 -20.49
N SER A 367 -4.21 -21.44 -20.17
CA SER A 367 -3.52 -20.56 -21.10
C SER A 367 -2.04 -20.50 -20.71
N SER A 368 -1.19 -20.31 -21.71
CA SER A 368 0.25 -20.29 -21.56
C SER A 368 0.87 -19.06 -22.22
N SER A 369 2.11 -18.76 -21.82
CA SER A 369 2.92 -17.71 -22.43
C SER A 369 4.39 -17.92 -22.08
N HIS A 370 5.22 -18.18 -23.08
CA HIS A 370 6.67 -18.19 -22.90
C HIS A 370 7.30 -16.81 -23.11
N ARG A 371 8.46 -16.60 -22.47
CA ARG A 371 9.39 -15.49 -22.78
C ARG A 371 10.76 -16.09 -23.05
N THR A 372 11.21 -16.02 -24.30
CA THR A 372 12.56 -16.44 -24.69
C THR A 372 13.54 -15.27 -24.73
N TYR A 373 14.81 -15.59 -24.55
CA TYR A 373 15.95 -14.76 -24.94
C TYR A 373 17.05 -15.63 -25.57
N GLY A 374 16.63 -16.55 -26.44
CA GLY A 374 17.44 -17.55 -27.12
C GLY A 374 16.59 -18.32 -28.13
N ALA A 375 17.04 -19.53 -28.49
CA ALA A 375 16.30 -20.38 -29.42
C ALA A 375 15.01 -20.99 -28.82
N GLY A 376 14.82 -20.94 -27.49
CA GLY A 376 13.59 -21.39 -26.84
C GLY A 376 13.32 -22.88 -26.97
N ARG A 377 14.33 -23.74 -26.78
CA ARG A 377 14.21 -25.19 -27.01
C ARG A 377 14.63 -26.02 -25.80
N VAL A 378 13.78 -26.97 -25.46
CA VAL A 378 13.92 -27.95 -24.38
C VAL A 378 14.36 -29.30 -24.98
N ARG A 379 15.19 -30.08 -24.27
CA ARG A 379 15.64 -31.43 -24.68
C ARG A 379 15.49 -32.41 -23.53
N GLY A 380 14.99 -33.62 -23.80
CA GLY A 380 14.79 -34.61 -22.74
C GLY A 380 16.06 -35.32 -22.24
N ASN A 381 17.16 -35.36 -23.00
CA ASN A 381 18.36 -36.11 -22.60
C ASN A 381 19.37 -35.34 -21.71
N SER A 382 19.12 -34.06 -21.43
CA SER A 382 19.94 -33.27 -20.49
C SER A 382 19.38 -33.34 -19.06
N ALA A 383 20.17 -32.88 -18.09
CA ALA A 383 19.74 -32.73 -16.69
C ALA A 383 18.84 -31.49 -16.45
N ASP A 384 18.13 -31.03 -17.47
CA ASP A 384 17.61 -29.65 -17.59
C ASP A 384 16.19 -29.43 -17.05
N ILE A 385 15.53 -30.49 -16.58
CA ILE A 385 14.13 -30.43 -16.13
C ILE A 385 13.96 -31.22 -14.84
N GLN A 386 13.78 -30.52 -13.72
CA GLN A 386 13.31 -31.08 -12.46
C GLN A 386 11.80 -31.22 -12.60
N ALA A 387 11.36 -32.46 -12.80
CA ALA A 387 10.16 -32.80 -13.57
C ALA A 387 8.80 -32.41 -12.95
N THR A 388 8.77 -31.71 -11.82
CA THR A 388 7.57 -31.44 -11.02
C THR A 388 7.66 -30.06 -10.36
N ALA A 389 6.69 -29.20 -10.62
CA ALA A 389 6.49 -27.93 -9.93
C ALA A 389 5.03 -27.80 -9.48
N ASN A 390 4.78 -27.26 -8.29
CA ASN A 390 3.42 -27.07 -7.77
C ASN A 390 3.07 -25.57 -7.78
N THR A 391 1.84 -25.21 -8.16
CA THR A 391 1.36 -23.81 -8.13
C THR A 391 1.22 -23.25 -6.72
N GLY A 392 1.15 -24.12 -5.71
CA GLY A 392 0.87 -23.75 -4.33
C GLY A 392 -0.55 -23.21 -4.18
N THR A 393 -0.72 -22.24 -3.30
CA THR A 393 -2.01 -21.60 -2.97
C THR A 393 -2.39 -20.48 -3.95
N SER A 394 -1.88 -20.49 -5.19
CA SER A 394 -1.94 -19.34 -6.12
C SER A 394 -3.19 -19.29 -7.02
N GLY A 395 -4.27 -20.05 -6.75
CA GLY A 395 -5.49 -20.12 -7.57
C GLY A 395 -6.41 -18.88 -7.51
N GLY A 396 -5.84 -17.70 -7.22
CA GLY A 396 -6.54 -16.45 -6.94
C GLY A 396 -6.77 -16.22 -5.44
N ASN A 397 -7.19 -15.00 -5.07
CA ASN A 397 -7.57 -14.65 -3.69
C ASN A 397 -8.94 -15.26 -3.35
N VAL A 398 -8.93 -16.57 -3.13
CA VAL A 398 -10.08 -17.41 -2.76
C VAL A 398 -9.81 -18.12 -1.43
N LEU A 399 -10.87 -18.51 -0.71
CA LEU A 399 -10.75 -19.31 0.50
C LEU A 399 -10.12 -20.68 0.19
N LEU A 400 -9.21 -21.13 1.06
CA LEU A 400 -8.54 -22.43 0.94
C LEU A 400 -9.45 -23.59 1.37
N ASP A 401 -10.30 -23.37 2.38
CA ASP A 401 -11.22 -24.35 2.96
C ASP A 401 -12.58 -23.66 3.27
N ASP A 402 -13.56 -24.42 3.75
CA ASP A 402 -14.86 -23.89 4.20
C ASP A 402 -14.70 -22.98 5.44
N LEU A 403 -15.34 -21.80 5.39
CA LEU A 403 -15.25 -20.76 6.43
C LEU A 403 -16.66 -20.38 6.92
N VAL A 404 -16.83 -20.36 8.24
CA VAL A 404 -18.02 -19.86 8.92
C VAL A 404 -17.59 -18.85 9.98
N PHE A 405 -18.03 -17.60 9.85
CA PHE A 405 -17.79 -16.55 10.84
C PHE A 405 -19.05 -15.77 11.18
N GLN A 406 -19.11 -15.28 12.40
CA GLN A 406 -20.10 -14.34 12.89
C GLN A 406 -19.55 -12.92 12.78
N LEU A 407 -20.20 -12.08 11.97
CA LEU A 407 -19.91 -10.65 11.91
C LEU A 407 -20.89 -9.90 12.80
N ARG A 408 -20.36 -9.22 13.81
CA ARG A 408 -21.10 -8.33 14.70
C ARG A 408 -20.75 -6.89 14.38
N GLY A 409 -21.78 -6.10 14.09
CA GLY A 409 -21.69 -4.67 13.86
C GLY A 409 -22.50 -3.85 14.87
N PRO A 410 -22.66 -2.54 14.64
CA PRO A 410 -23.39 -1.65 15.55
C PRO A 410 -24.91 -1.88 15.58
N ARG A 411 -25.50 -2.54 14.57
CA ARG A 411 -26.96 -2.71 14.46
C ARG A 411 -27.44 -4.14 14.72
N GLY A 412 -26.56 -5.12 14.52
CA GLY A 412 -26.91 -6.53 14.58
C GLY A 412 -25.71 -7.44 14.37
N THR A 413 -26.00 -8.73 14.39
CA THR A 413 -25.01 -9.80 14.24
C THR A 413 -25.54 -10.80 13.22
N GLU A 414 -24.72 -11.14 12.23
CA GLU A 414 -25.07 -12.10 11.18
C GLU A 414 -23.99 -13.18 11.07
N VAL A 415 -24.39 -14.41 10.72
CA VAL A 415 -23.44 -15.52 10.48
C VAL A 415 -23.31 -15.74 8.98
N PHE A 416 -22.08 -15.63 8.49
CA PHE A 416 -21.72 -15.90 7.11
C PHE A 416 -21.09 -17.28 7.00
N SER A 417 -21.44 -18.01 5.94
CA SER A 417 -20.83 -19.28 5.57
C SER A 417 -20.44 -19.24 4.10
N PHE A 418 -19.17 -19.54 3.85
CA PHE A 418 -18.56 -19.62 2.53
C PHE A 418 -17.87 -20.95 2.37
N ARG A 419 -17.82 -21.45 1.13
CA ARG A 419 -17.09 -22.68 0.81
C ARG A 419 -15.67 -22.40 0.35
N ALA A 420 -14.82 -23.43 0.43
CA ALA A 420 -13.55 -23.48 -0.27
C ALA A 420 -13.72 -22.98 -1.73
N GLY A 421 -12.80 -22.12 -2.19
CA GLY A 421 -12.85 -21.49 -3.51
C GLY A 421 -13.73 -20.23 -3.63
N ALA A 422 -14.45 -19.80 -2.59
CA ALA A 422 -15.13 -18.50 -2.61
C ALA A 422 -14.12 -17.34 -2.65
N SER A 423 -14.30 -16.41 -3.58
CA SER A 423 -13.42 -15.24 -3.73
C SER A 423 -13.72 -14.14 -2.70
N VAL A 424 -12.70 -13.31 -2.39
CA VAL A 424 -12.88 -12.12 -1.52
C VAL A 424 -13.99 -11.19 -2.04
N ASN A 425 -14.17 -11.08 -3.36
CA ASN A 425 -15.28 -10.30 -3.94
C ASN A 425 -16.66 -10.87 -3.58
N GLN A 426 -16.83 -12.19 -3.54
CA GLN A 426 -18.10 -12.82 -3.11
C GLN A 426 -18.33 -12.63 -1.61
N VAL A 427 -17.28 -12.68 -0.79
CA VAL A 427 -17.36 -12.35 0.66
C VAL A 427 -17.78 -10.90 0.87
N VAL A 428 -17.15 -9.96 0.17
CA VAL A 428 -17.48 -8.53 0.19
C VAL A 428 -18.93 -8.27 -0.26
N GLN A 429 -19.39 -8.92 -1.34
CA GLN A 429 -20.76 -8.80 -1.82
C GLN A 429 -21.79 -9.34 -0.81
N ALA A 430 -21.51 -10.50 -0.18
CA ALA A 430 -22.40 -11.08 0.82
C ALA A 430 -22.52 -10.19 2.07
N ILE A 431 -21.40 -9.67 2.60
CA ILE A 431 -21.43 -8.72 3.73
C ILE A 431 -22.23 -7.47 3.37
N ASN A 432 -21.98 -6.89 2.19
CA ASN A 432 -22.69 -5.69 1.73
C ASN A 432 -24.19 -5.92 1.50
N LEU A 433 -24.62 -7.14 1.15
CA LEU A 433 -26.04 -7.49 0.99
C LEU A 433 -26.80 -7.47 2.34
N LEU A 434 -26.13 -7.75 3.46
CA LEU A 434 -26.68 -7.69 4.82
C LEU A 434 -26.19 -6.43 5.60
N SER A 435 -25.73 -5.41 4.89
CA SER A 435 -25.16 -4.19 5.47
C SER A 435 -26.14 -3.37 6.30
N ASP A 436 -27.44 -3.38 5.97
CA ASP A 436 -28.46 -2.68 6.76
C ASP A 436 -28.80 -3.41 8.08
N SER A 437 -28.67 -4.74 8.13
CA SER A 437 -28.85 -5.54 9.36
C SER A 437 -27.65 -5.41 10.30
N THR A 438 -26.43 -5.55 9.77
CA THR A 438 -25.19 -5.48 10.56
C THR A 438 -24.79 -4.03 10.91
N GLY A 439 -25.01 -3.08 10.01
CA GLY A 439 -24.42 -1.74 10.05
C GLY A 439 -22.99 -1.66 9.51
N VAL A 440 -22.51 -2.72 8.84
CA VAL A 440 -21.13 -2.87 8.33
C VAL A 440 -21.13 -2.87 6.80
N MET A 441 -20.13 -2.21 6.20
CA MET A 441 -19.78 -2.32 4.78
C MET A 441 -18.42 -3.00 4.63
N ALA A 442 -18.25 -3.76 3.55
CA ALA A 442 -17.01 -4.38 3.14
C ALA A 442 -16.48 -3.75 1.84
N GLN A 443 -15.17 -3.60 1.73
CA GLN A 443 -14.51 -3.13 0.51
C GLN A 443 -13.20 -3.90 0.30
N GLN A 444 -12.92 -4.34 -0.94
CA GLN A 444 -11.60 -4.85 -1.31
C GLN A 444 -10.74 -3.73 -1.92
N SER A 445 -9.45 -3.70 -1.59
CA SER A 445 -8.44 -2.86 -2.25
C SER A 445 -7.06 -3.52 -2.14
N ALA A 446 -6.27 -3.52 -3.21
CA ALA A 446 -4.94 -4.13 -3.28
C ALA A 446 -4.88 -5.57 -2.69
N GLY A 447 -5.90 -6.38 -2.97
CA GLY A 447 -6.03 -7.74 -2.45
C GLY A 447 -6.67 -7.86 -1.05
N LEU A 448 -6.46 -6.88 -0.16
CA LEU A 448 -7.00 -6.86 1.20
C LEU A 448 -8.50 -6.53 1.25
N MET A 449 -9.22 -7.16 2.18
CA MET A 449 -10.57 -6.74 2.57
C MET A 449 -10.51 -5.79 3.77
N THR A 450 -11.24 -4.68 3.71
CA THR A 450 -11.45 -3.75 4.82
C THR A 450 -12.94 -3.70 5.18
N LEU A 451 -13.27 -3.79 6.47
CA LEU A 451 -14.63 -3.54 6.97
C LEU A 451 -14.72 -2.15 7.61
N ARG A 452 -15.86 -1.48 7.45
CA ARG A 452 -16.16 -0.16 8.03
C ARG A 452 -17.62 -0.10 8.48
N THR A 453 -17.94 0.77 9.44
CA THR A 453 -19.34 1.05 9.84
C THR A 453 -19.92 2.22 9.04
N PHE A 454 -21.24 2.24 8.85
CA PHE A 454 -21.96 3.47 8.45
C PHE A 454 -22.14 4.43 9.63
N ASP A 455 -22.04 3.90 10.83
CA ASP A 455 -22.23 4.60 12.10
C ASP A 455 -20.86 5.03 12.68
N TYR A 456 -20.86 6.04 13.54
CA TYR A 456 -19.66 6.65 14.12
C TYR A 456 -19.73 6.60 15.65
N GLY A 457 -18.58 6.68 16.33
CA GLY A 457 -18.49 6.68 17.80
C GLY A 457 -17.93 5.40 18.40
N SER A 458 -17.73 5.35 19.71
CA SER A 458 -17.27 4.14 20.41
C SER A 458 -18.27 2.97 20.34
N GLU A 459 -19.57 3.29 20.20
CA GLU A 459 -20.63 2.31 19.94
C GLU A 459 -20.54 1.69 18.52
N ALA A 460 -19.88 2.37 17.58
CA ALA A 460 -19.64 1.87 16.23
C ALA A 460 -18.50 0.84 16.21
N ALA A 461 -18.79 -0.35 16.74
CA ALA A 461 -17.86 -1.47 16.81
C ALA A 461 -18.04 -2.46 15.65
N ILE A 462 -16.92 -3.08 15.24
CA ILE A 462 -16.88 -4.27 14.37
C ILE A 462 -16.12 -5.36 15.11
N ASP A 463 -16.69 -6.54 15.14
CA ASP A 463 -16.23 -7.70 15.91
C ASP A 463 -16.52 -8.94 15.03
N ILE A 464 -15.53 -9.80 14.80
CA ILE A 464 -15.67 -10.99 13.94
C ILE A 464 -15.22 -12.20 14.74
N ASP A 465 -16.07 -13.21 14.86
CA ASP A 465 -15.73 -14.48 15.49
C ASP A 465 -15.78 -15.63 14.49
N ILE A 466 -14.66 -16.33 14.29
CA ILE A 466 -14.57 -17.51 13.41
C ILE A 466 -15.18 -18.70 14.16
N ILE A 467 -16.37 -19.14 13.73
CA ILE A 467 -17.10 -20.27 14.30
C ILE A 467 -16.51 -21.61 13.83
N ASN A 468 -16.14 -21.68 12.55
CA ASN A 468 -15.50 -22.84 11.95
C ASN A 468 -14.61 -22.40 10.80
N GLU A 469 -13.40 -22.93 10.75
CA GLU A 469 -12.46 -22.78 9.65
C GLU A 469 -11.76 -24.14 9.49
N GLY A 470 -11.70 -24.64 8.26
CA GLY A 470 -11.12 -25.96 7.99
C GLY A 470 -9.60 -25.99 8.15
N ALA A 471 -9.01 -27.18 8.14
CA ALA A 471 -7.64 -27.41 8.64
C ALA A 471 -6.55 -26.72 7.80
N ASP A 472 -6.81 -26.49 6.51
CA ASP A 472 -5.93 -25.75 5.60
C ASP A 472 -6.39 -24.30 5.37
N GLY A 473 -7.42 -23.85 6.10
CA GLY A 473 -7.95 -22.49 6.07
C GLY A 473 -7.25 -21.55 7.07
N GLN A 474 -6.91 -20.34 6.62
CA GLN A 474 -6.60 -19.23 7.52
C GLN A 474 -6.99 -17.88 6.88
N PHE A 475 -8.11 -17.32 7.31
CA PHE A 475 -8.70 -16.09 6.76
C PHE A 475 -7.99 -14.83 7.25
N ASP A 476 -7.70 -14.74 8.55
CA ASP A 476 -6.75 -13.78 9.15
C ASP A 476 -6.29 -14.30 10.53
N ALA A 477 -5.04 -14.06 10.89
CA ALA A 477 -4.47 -14.49 12.16
C ALA A 477 -5.16 -13.80 13.35
N ALA A 478 -5.69 -14.62 14.27
CA ALA A 478 -6.37 -14.18 15.49
C ALA A 478 -7.56 -13.21 15.27
N LEU A 479 -8.34 -13.42 14.21
CA LEU A 479 -9.49 -12.56 13.88
C LEU A 479 -10.54 -12.49 15.02
N SER A 480 -10.86 -13.61 15.67
CA SER A 480 -11.70 -13.68 16.88
C SER A 480 -11.18 -12.88 18.10
N ALA A 481 -9.96 -12.33 18.05
CA ALA A 481 -9.41 -11.44 19.08
C ALA A 481 -9.30 -9.97 18.60
N LYS A 482 -9.62 -9.68 17.33
CA LYS A 482 -9.52 -8.35 16.72
C LYS A 482 -10.89 -7.66 16.70
N ARG A 483 -11.13 -6.81 17.70
CA ARG A 483 -12.28 -5.88 17.71
C ARG A 483 -11.85 -4.48 17.31
N ALA A 484 -12.53 -3.90 16.31
CA ALA A 484 -12.39 -2.50 15.94
C ALA A 484 -13.51 -1.68 16.59
N THR A 485 -13.20 -0.44 16.99
CA THR A 485 -14.18 0.53 17.51
C THR A 485 -13.93 1.89 16.90
N GLY A 486 -15.00 2.62 16.57
CA GLY A 486 -14.89 4.05 16.27
C GLY A 486 -14.48 4.88 17.49
N SER A 487 -14.35 6.19 17.27
CA SER A 487 -14.08 7.19 18.30
C SER A 487 -15.19 8.23 18.26
N ASP A 488 -15.64 8.69 19.42
CA ASP A 488 -16.62 9.78 19.53
C ASP A 488 -15.96 11.14 19.30
N ILE A 489 -16.74 12.12 18.86
CA ILE A 489 -16.25 13.48 18.68
C ILE A 489 -15.88 14.12 20.02
N VAL A 490 -14.64 14.59 20.13
CA VAL A 490 -14.21 15.47 21.21
C VAL A 490 -14.28 16.91 20.70
N ALA A 491 -15.10 17.74 21.35
CA ALA A 491 -15.30 19.13 20.99
C ALA A 491 -15.35 20.01 22.24
N THR A 492 -15.05 21.30 22.09
CA THR A 492 -15.33 22.30 23.14
C THR A 492 -16.24 23.39 22.60
N VAL A 493 -17.10 23.95 23.44
CA VAL A 493 -17.97 25.08 23.12
C VAL A 493 -17.68 26.18 24.13
N ASN A 494 -17.15 27.32 23.66
CA ASN A 494 -16.74 28.44 24.51
C ASN A 494 -15.77 28.02 25.66
N GLY A 495 -14.91 27.02 25.40
CA GLY A 495 -13.96 26.46 26.38
C GLY A 495 -14.53 25.40 27.33
N VAL A 496 -15.83 25.10 27.27
CA VAL A 496 -16.44 23.97 28.00
C VAL A 496 -16.34 22.71 27.15
N LEU A 497 -15.87 21.60 27.73
CA LEU A 497 -15.88 20.29 27.06
C LEU A 497 -17.31 19.84 26.78
N ALA A 498 -17.59 19.43 25.54
CA ALA A 498 -18.87 18.88 25.12
C ALA A 498 -18.90 17.36 25.29
N GLU A 499 -20.06 16.82 25.65
CA GLU A 499 -20.29 15.37 25.65
C GLU A 499 -20.52 14.90 24.21
N GLY A 500 -19.67 13.98 23.73
CA GLY A 500 -19.70 13.44 22.37
C GLY A 500 -20.32 12.05 22.29
N SER A 501 -21.05 11.80 21.20
CA SER A 501 -21.59 10.49 20.80
C SER A 501 -21.63 10.43 19.27
N GLY A 502 -20.79 9.57 18.70
CA GLY A 502 -20.51 9.55 17.26
C GLY A 502 -20.03 10.92 16.75
N ASN A 503 -20.68 11.42 15.71
CA ASN A 503 -20.41 12.77 15.16
C ASN A 503 -21.33 13.85 15.78
N THR A 504 -22.04 13.56 16.88
CA THR A 504 -22.88 14.54 17.59
C THR A 504 -22.25 14.89 18.92
N PHE A 505 -22.22 16.18 19.26
CA PHE A 505 -21.90 16.63 20.61
C PHE A 505 -23.02 17.49 21.19
N SER A 506 -23.08 17.54 22.51
CA SER A 506 -24.00 18.39 23.26
C SER A 506 -23.33 19.11 24.43
N VAL A 507 -23.86 20.30 24.73
CA VAL A 507 -23.52 21.11 25.90
C VAL A 507 -24.83 21.60 26.49
N ASN A 508 -25.08 21.26 27.75
CA ASN A 508 -26.23 21.75 28.51
C ASN A 508 -25.72 22.52 29.74
N THR A 509 -26.09 23.80 29.81
CA THR A 509 -25.69 24.75 30.85
C THR A 509 -26.86 25.68 31.15
N SER A 510 -26.78 26.45 32.24
CA SER A 510 -27.83 27.41 32.62
C SER A 510 -28.07 28.55 31.61
N THR A 511 -27.16 28.76 30.65
CA THR A 511 -27.25 29.82 29.62
C THR A 511 -27.33 29.28 28.18
N LEU A 512 -26.90 28.03 27.94
CA LEU A 512 -26.83 27.42 26.62
C LEU A 512 -27.21 25.92 26.68
N ASP A 513 -28.26 25.56 25.95
CA ASP A 513 -28.67 24.18 25.64
C ASP A 513 -28.44 23.95 24.14
N LEU A 514 -27.49 23.08 23.80
CA LEU A 514 -26.97 22.92 22.45
C LEU A 514 -26.72 21.44 22.12
N SER A 515 -27.11 21.03 20.91
CA SER A 515 -26.79 19.71 20.32
C SER A 515 -26.49 19.90 18.83
N ILE A 516 -25.27 19.57 18.41
CA ILE A 516 -24.78 19.73 17.04
C ILE A 516 -24.27 18.38 16.53
N THR A 517 -24.72 17.99 15.32
CA THR A 517 -24.13 16.90 14.55
C THR A 517 -23.23 17.49 13.47
N VAL A 518 -21.95 17.11 13.45
CA VAL A 518 -20.98 17.55 12.43
C VAL A 518 -20.91 16.58 11.25
N GLN A 519 -20.28 17.02 10.17
CA GLN A 519 -19.93 16.17 9.04
C GLN A 519 -18.74 15.27 9.39
N ALA A 520 -18.74 14.02 8.90
CA ALA A 520 -17.63 13.10 9.09
C ALA A 520 -16.31 13.67 8.53
N GLY A 521 -15.20 13.47 9.25
CA GLY A 521 -13.89 14.01 8.88
C GLY A 521 -13.70 15.51 9.19
N SER A 522 -14.69 16.20 9.75
CA SER A 522 -14.59 17.62 10.13
C SER A 522 -13.68 17.81 11.35
N ALA A 523 -12.45 18.28 11.12
CA ALA A 523 -11.51 18.69 12.17
C ALA A 523 -11.40 20.22 12.34
N THR A 524 -12.25 21.00 11.67
CA THR A 524 -12.23 22.48 11.70
C THR A 524 -13.10 23.06 12.80
N ASP A 525 -12.55 24.00 13.56
CA ASP A 525 -13.34 24.90 14.41
C ASP A 525 -14.35 25.71 13.57
N PHE A 526 -15.49 26.03 14.18
CA PHE A 526 -16.48 26.93 13.59
C PHE A 526 -17.11 27.82 14.66
N SER A 527 -17.34 29.09 14.31
CA SER A 527 -18.01 30.06 15.18
C SER A 527 -19.38 30.44 14.64
N PHE A 528 -20.37 30.57 15.54
CA PHE A 528 -21.68 31.13 15.22
C PHE A 528 -22.18 32.00 16.38
N THR A 529 -22.95 33.04 16.08
CA THR A 529 -23.55 33.91 17.09
C THR A 529 -25.04 33.61 17.20
N ILE A 530 -25.51 33.30 18.41
CA ILE A 530 -26.95 33.21 18.70
C ILE A 530 -27.47 34.64 18.87
N THR A 531 -27.87 35.28 17.76
CA THR A 531 -28.38 36.66 17.74
C THR A 531 -29.80 36.79 18.30
N GLY A 532 -30.48 35.67 18.54
CA GLY A 532 -31.82 35.57 19.12
C GLY A 532 -32.51 34.29 18.66
N GLY A 533 -33.70 34.01 19.19
CA GLY A 533 -34.53 32.89 18.78
C GLY A 533 -35.17 32.11 19.93
N GLY A 534 -36.25 31.41 19.61
CA GLY A 534 -37.09 30.71 20.59
C GLY A 534 -38.08 31.63 21.31
N ALA A 535 -39.09 31.02 21.93
CA ALA A 535 -40.04 31.74 22.78
C ALA A 535 -39.42 31.97 24.17
N LEU A 536 -39.56 33.20 24.69
CA LEU A 536 -39.20 33.56 26.05
C LEU A 536 -40.46 33.43 26.93
N PHE A 537 -40.41 32.54 27.92
CA PHE A 537 -41.45 32.36 28.92
C PHE A 537 -41.03 33.06 30.21
N GLN A 538 -41.86 33.98 30.68
CA GLN A 538 -41.77 34.57 32.01
C GLN A 538 -42.52 33.63 32.97
N LEU A 539 -41.83 33.05 33.94
CA LEU A 539 -42.35 32.01 34.84
C LEU A 539 -42.63 32.54 36.25
N GLY A 540 -41.82 33.51 36.72
CA GLY A 540 -42.07 34.22 37.98
C GLY A 540 -42.61 35.64 37.77
N PRO A 541 -42.89 36.40 38.84
CA PRO A 541 -43.40 37.76 38.76
C PRO A 541 -42.37 38.81 38.31
N GLU A 542 -41.06 38.53 38.42
CA GLU A 542 -39.99 39.51 38.17
C GLU A 542 -39.19 39.17 36.91
N VAL A 543 -38.82 40.19 36.13
CA VAL A 543 -38.12 40.07 34.83
C VAL A 543 -36.62 39.78 35.04
N MET A 544 -36.31 38.64 35.66
CA MET A 544 -34.96 38.15 35.95
C MET A 544 -34.68 36.84 35.22
N GLY A 545 -33.42 36.64 34.81
CA GLY A 545 -33.01 35.46 34.03
C GLY A 545 -33.22 34.11 34.72
N THR A 546 -33.34 34.07 36.05
CA THR A 546 -33.66 32.87 36.84
C THR A 546 -35.17 32.59 36.93
N GLN A 547 -36.01 33.58 36.65
CA GLN A 547 -37.48 33.46 36.58
C GLN A 547 -37.98 33.38 35.12
N GLN A 548 -37.07 33.16 34.17
CA GLN A 548 -37.34 33.08 32.74
C GLN A 548 -36.78 31.78 32.15
N ALA A 549 -37.50 31.21 31.20
CA ALA A 549 -37.03 30.08 30.40
C ALA A 549 -37.14 30.37 28.90
N ARG A 550 -36.24 29.80 28.10
CA ARG A 550 -36.20 29.98 26.64
C ARG A 550 -36.41 28.65 25.93
N LEU A 551 -37.34 28.61 24.98
CA LEU A 551 -37.63 27.41 24.19
C LEU A 551 -37.34 27.65 22.71
N GLY A 552 -36.14 27.28 22.29
CA GLY A 552 -35.75 27.27 20.88
C GLY A 552 -36.36 26.09 20.12
N ILE A 553 -37.14 26.39 19.07
CA ILE A 553 -37.51 25.44 18.01
C ILE A 553 -36.65 25.77 16.79
N GLY A 554 -35.79 24.84 16.39
CA GLY A 554 -35.01 24.95 15.15
C GLY A 554 -35.89 24.81 13.92
N ALA A 555 -35.43 25.28 12.76
CA ALA A 555 -36.17 25.15 11.51
C ALA A 555 -36.44 23.67 11.16
N VAL A 556 -37.70 23.35 10.84
CA VAL A 556 -38.18 21.99 10.50
C VAL A 556 -38.52 21.83 9.01
N ASN A 557 -37.81 22.54 8.12
CA ASN A 557 -37.98 22.42 6.67
C ASN A 557 -37.01 21.36 6.09
N THR A 558 -37.21 20.98 4.82
CA THR A 558 -36.44 19.92 4.15
C THR A 558 -34.95 20.22 3.97
N ALA A 559 -34.53 21.49 4.00
CA ALA A 559 -33.12 21.89 3.88
C ALA A 559 -32.41 22.00 5.24
N SER A 560 -33.15 22.30 6.31
CA SER A 560 -32.63 22.33 7.67
C SER A 560 -32.58 20.94 8.31
N LEU A 561 -33.64 20.15 8.15
CA LEU A 561 -33.73 18.77 8.66
C LEU A 561 -32.67 17.87 8.03
N ARG A 562 -31.87 17.24 8.89
CA ARG A 562 -30.69 16.46 8.56
C ARG A 562 -30.35 15.45 9.65
N GLY A 563 -29.55 14.46 9.28
CA GLY A 563 -28.82 13.59 10.20
C GLY A 563 -27.37 13.38 9.74
N LYS A 564 -26.81 12.22 10.05
CA LYS A 564 -25.48 11.76 9.61
C LYS A 564 -25.48 11.28 8.15
N SER A 565 -26.59 10.73 7.67
CA SER A 565 -26.72 10.15 6.32
C SER A 565 -26.99 11.20 5.23
N GLY A 566 -27.41 12.41 5.60
CA GLY A 566 -27.75 13.48 4.66
C GLY A 566 -28.83 14.43 5.17
N ARG A 567 -29.46 15.17 4.24
CA ARG A 567 -30.56 16.11 4.52
C ARG A 567 -31.84 15.72 3.79
N LEU A 568 -33.00 16.08 4.32
CA LEU A 568 -34.29 15.59 3.81
C LEU A 568 -34.56 16.01 2.34
N TYR A 569 -34.03 17.15 1.87
CA TYR A 569 -34.15 17.57 0.47
C TYR A 569 -33.38 16.66 -0.52
N GLU A 570 -32.40 15.89 -0.06
CA GLU A 570 -31.52 15.04 -0.88
C GLU A 570 -32.23 13.76 -1.38
N LEU A 571 -33.48 13.55 -0.95
CA LEU A 571 -34.37 12.49 -1.43
C LEU A 571 -35.15 12.88 -2.70
N ALA A 572 -35.13 14.16 -3.10
CA ALA A 572 -35.82 14.63 -4.30
C ALA A 572 -35.29 13.95 -5.57
N SER A 573 -36.14 13.77 -6.58
CA SER A 573 -35.75 13.14 -7.85
C SER A 573 -34.54 13.85 -8.49
N GLY A 574 -33.56 13.06 -8.93
CA GLY A 574 -32.29 13.57 -9.47
C GLY A 574 -31.22 13.92 -8.42
N GLN A 575 -31.50 13.81 -7.12
CA GLN A 575 -30.49 13.96 -6.07
C GLN A 575 -29.79 12.64 -5.74
N ALA A 576 -28.59 12.73 -5.15
CA ALA A 576 -27.73 11.58 -4.87
C ALA A 576 -28.34 10.57 -3.89
N ALA A 577 -29.18 11.01 -2.94
CA ALA A 577 -29.89 10.15 -1.98
C ALA A 577 -31.38 9.94 -2.35
N SER A 578 -31.75 10.12 -3.62
CA SER A 578 -33.10 9.82 -4.10
C SER A 578 -33.35 8.31 -4.11
N LEU A 579 -34.61 7.91 -3.93
CA LEU A 579 -35.03 6.50 -3.79
C LEU A 579 -34.64 5.61 -4.99
N ALA A 580 -34.43 6.20 -6.17
CA ALA A 580 -34.00 5.50 -7.38
C ALA A 580 -32.47 5.29 -7.47
N ASN A 581 -31.69 6.05 -6.70
CA ASN A 581 -30.22 6.02 -6.72
C ASN A 581 -29.64 5.26 -5.51
N ASP A 582 -30.15 5.54 -4.31
CA ASP A 582 -29.71 4.93 -3.06
C ASP A 582 -30.90 4.82 -2.08
N PRO A 583 -31.74 3.77 -2.19
CA PRO A 583 -32.91 3.61 -1.35
C PRO A 583 -32.55 3.37 0.13
N ALA A 584 -31.41 2.76 0.41
CA ALA A 584 -30.96 2.47 1.76
C ALA A 584 -30.55 3.77 2.49
N ARG A 585 -29.84 4.68 1.82
CA ARG A 585 -29.55 6.02 2.35
C ARG A 585 -30.79 6.89 2.44
N ALA A 586 -31.72 6.79 1.49
CA ALA A 586 -33.00 7.48 1.58
C ALA A 586 -33.76 7.08 2.86
N ALA A 587 -33.84 5.79 3.17
CA ALA A 587 -34.45 5.28 4.40
C ALA A 587 -33.73 5.82 5.65
N ARG A 588 -32.39 5.70 5.73
CA ARG A 588 -31.62 6.19 6.88
C ARG A 588 -31.79 7.69 7.14
N ILE A 589 -31.87 8.53 6.09
CA ILE A 589 -32.18 9.96 6.24
C ILE A 589 -33.60 10.18 6.80
N VAL A 590 -34.59 9.39 6.37
CA VAL A 590 -35.96 9.48 6.92
C VAL A 590 -35.97 9.11 8.41
N ASP A 591 -35.35 8.00 8.80
CA ASP A 591 -35.31 7.57 10.21
C ASP A 591 -34.58 8.57 11.12
N GLU A 592 -33.44 9.11 10.67
CA GLU A 592 -32.70 10.15 11.39
C GLU A 592 -33.52 11.44 11.56
N VAL A 593 -34.29 11.83 10.54
CA VAL A 593 -35.16 13.01 10.60
C VAL A 593 -36.42 12.76 11.44
N ILE A 594 -37.02 11.56 11.38
CA ILE A 594 -38.11 11.14 12.27
C ILE A 594 -37.62 11.22 13.73
N ASN A 595 -36.44 10.68 14.03
CA ASN A 595 -35.84 10.74 15.36
C ASN A 595 -35.56 12.19 15.80
N LYS A 596 -35.11 13.09 14.91
CA LYS A 596 -34.92 14.51 15.25
C LYS A 596 -36.25 15.23 15.54
N VAL A 597 -37.32 14.92 14.80
CA VAL A 597 -38.67 15.47 15.04
C VAL A 597 -39.32 14.88 16.29
N ALA A 598 -39.11 13.59 16.56
CA ALA A 598 -39.58 12.91 17.77
C ALA A 598 -38.87 13.45 19.02
N SER A 599 -37.55 13.63 18.96
CA SER A 599 -36.73 14.28 20.00
C SER A 599 -37.20 15.71 20.27
N LEU A 600 -37.46 16.51 19.22
CA LEU A 600 -38.03 17.85 19.35
C LEU A 600 -39.41 17.82 20.04
N ARG A 601 -40.33 16.93 19.64
CA ARG A 601 -41.63 16.75 20.30
C ARG A 601 -41.48 16.34 21.77
N GLY A 602 -40.54 15.44 22.08
CA GLY A 602 -40.19 15.04 23.44
C GLY A 602 -39.72 16.21 24.29
N ARG A 603 -38.79 17.04 23.77
CA ARG A 603 -38.29 18.26 24.44
C ARG A 603 -39.38 19.31 24.65
N LEU A 604 -40.31 19.46 23.70
CA LEU A 604 -41.49 20.34 23.85
C LEU A 604 -42.44 19.83 24.95
N GLY A 605 -42.78 18.54 24.95
CA GLY A 605 -43.64 17.93 25.97
C GLY A 605 -43.00 17.91 27.36
N ALA A 606 -41.68 17.68 27.44
CA ALA A 606 -40.91 17.78 28.67
C ALA A 606 -40.92 19.23 29.22
N PHE A 607 -40.73 20.24 28.38
CA PHE A 607 -40.81 21.65 28.79
C PHE A 607 -42.23 22.02 29.26
N GLN A 608 -43.27 21.59 28.54
CA GLN A 608 -44.66 21.81 28.97
C GLN A 608 -44.90 21.22 30.37
N LYS A 609 -44.61 19.93 30.56
CA LYS A 609 -44.89 19.23 31.81
C LYS A 609 -43.99 19.64 32.98
N ALA A 610 -42.68 19.73 32.77
CA ALA A 610 -41.71 19.95 33.84
C ALA A 610 -41.44 21.43 34.14
N THR A 611 -41.77 22.34 33.22
CA THR A 611 -41.53 23.78 33.39
C THR A 611 -42.81 24.61 33.40
N ILE A 612 -43.75 24.42 32.45
CA ILE A 612 -44.97 25.25 32.41
C ILE A 612 -45.98 24.77 33.47
N GLU A 613 -46.38 23.51 33.44
CA GLU A 613 -47.43 22.96 34.32
C GLU A 613 -47.06 23.02 35.81
N THR A 614 -45.79 22.78 36.14
CA THR A 614 -45.23 22.90 37.50
C THR A 614 -45.25 24.34 38.03
N ASN A 615 -44.84 25.33 37.21
CA ASN A 615 -44.90 26.73 37.61
C ASN A 615 -46.34 27.24 37.71
N ILE A 616 -47.25 26.80 36.82
CA ILE A 616 -48.68 27.13 36.93
C ILE A 616 -49.24 26.64 38.28
N SER A 617 -48.97 25.40 38.67
CA SER A 617 -49.40 24.89 39.98
C SER A 617 -48.82 25.70 41.13
N SER A 618 -47.50 25.96 41.13
CA SER A 618 -46.85 26.74 42.19
C SER A 618 -47.33 28.20 42.28
N LEU A 619 -47.74 28.79 41.16
CA LEU A 619 -48.36 30.12 41.12
C LEU A 619 -49.81 30.07 41.61
N GLN A 620 -50.57 29.02 41.32
CA GLN A 620 -51.94 28.83 41.84
C GLN A 620 -51.94 28.69 43.36
N ASP A 621 -51.07 27.83 43.92
CA ASP A 621 -50.82 27.73 45.36
C ASP A 621 -50.46 29.08 46.00
N SER A 622 -49.68 29.90 45.29
CA SER A 622 -49.25 31.21 45.78
C SER A 622 -50.39 32.24 45.74
N VAL A 623 -51.22 32.22 44.69
CA VAL A 623 -52.41 33.08 44.56
C VAL A 623 -53.48 32.72 45.60
N GLU A 624 -53.69 31.44 45.88
CA GLU A 624 -54.60 30.99 46.95
C GLU A 624 -54.16 31.55 48.31
N ARG A 625 -52.90 31.35 48.70
CA ARG A 625 -52.34 31.85 49.98
C ARG A 625 -52.32 33.37 50.07
N LEU A 626 -52.07 34.08 48.97
CA LEU A 626 -52.14 35.55 48.94
C LEU A 626 -53.59 36.06 49.05
N THR A 627 -54.56 35.33 48.50
CA THR A 627 -55.99 35.66 48.61
C THR A 627 -56.51 35.40 50.03
N GLU A 628 -56.09 34.31 50.66
CA GLU A 628 -56.33 34.02 52.08
C GLU A 628 -55.73 35.13 52.98
N ALA A 629 -54.48 35.54 52.70
CA ALA A 629 -53.81 36.61 53.44
C ALA A 629 -54.45 37.99 53.22
N GLU A 630 -54.93 38.31 52.02
CA GLU A 630 -55.70 39.55 51.79
C GLU A 630 -57.03 39.50 52.56
N SER A 631 -57.77 38.39 52.45
CA SER A 631 -59.05 38.21 53.16
C SER A 631 -58.88 38.39 54.68
N ALA A 632 -57.86 37.76 55.28
CA ALA A 632 -57.55 37.89 56.71
C ALA A 632 -57.13 39.31 57.17
N ILE A 633 -56.77 40.20 56.24
CA ILE A 633 -56.41 41.61 56.52
C ILE A 633 -57.58 42.56 56.20
N ARG A 634 -58.38 42.24 55.17
CA ARG A 634 -59.32 43.16 54.53
C ARG A 634 -60.79 42.85 54.82
N ASP A 635 -61.14 41.58 54.97
CA ASP A 635 -62.52 41.17 55.23
C ASP A 635 -62.79 41.17 56.74
N ALA A 636 -63.97 41.64 57.13
CA ALA A 636 -64.38 41.65 58.53
C ALA A 636 -65.03 40.32 58.93
N ASP A 637 -64.70 39.80 60.11
CA ASP A 637 -65.47 38.72 60.73
C ASP A 637 -66.90 39.22 60.97
N PHE A 638 -67.82 38.74 60.13
CA PHE A 638 -69.23 39.12 60.16
C PHE A 638 -69.90 38.75 61.49
N ALA A 639 -69.46 37.70 62.19
CA ALA A 639 -70.00 37.34 63.50
C ALA A 639 -69.54 38.33 64.58
N ALA A 640 -68.26 38.70 64.59
CA ALA A 640 -67.72 39.71 65.50
C ALA A 640 -68.33 41.10 65.27
N GLU A 641 -68.38 41.56 64.00
CA GLU A 641 -68.89 42.89 63.67
C GLU A 641 -70.42 42.98 63.87
N THR A 642 -71.18 41.94 63.53
CA THR A 642 -72.63 41.91 63.83
C THR A 642 -72.89 41.91 65.34
N ALA A 643 -72.07 41.22 66.14
CA ALA A 643 -72.16 41.26 67.60
C ALA A 643 -71.79 42.65 68.17
N ALA A 644 -70.76 43.30 67.62
CA ALA A 644 -70.37 44.66 67.99
C ALA A 644 -71.45 45.69 67.64
N LEU A 645 -72.01 45.63 66.43
CA LEU A 645 -73.13 46.45 65.98
C LEU A 645 -74.39 46.25 66.83
N THR A 646 -74.75 44.99 67.12
CA THR A 646 -75.91 44.66 67.98
C THR A 646 -75.70 45.21 69.39
N ARG A 647 -74.49 45.05 69.96
CA ARG A 647 -74.12 45.64 71.26
C ARG A 647 -74.21 47.16 71.24
N ALA A 648 -73.73 47.82 70.18
CA ALA A 648 -73.80 49.27 70.03
C ALA A 648 -75.25 49.77 69.93
N GLN A 649 -76.12 49.08 69.17
CA GLN A 649 -77.54 49.39 69.08
C GLN A 649 -78.25 49.26 70.44
N ILE A 650 -77.98 48.18 71.18
CA ILE A 650 -78.51 47.99 72.54
C ILE A 650 -78.00 49.08 73.50
N LEU A 651 -76.72 49.46 73.42
CA LEU A 651 -76.15 50.54 74.24
C LEU A 651 -76.76 51.91 73.91
N VAL A 652 -77.05 52.21 72.64
CA VAL A 652 -77.76 53.43 72.24
C VAL A 652 -79.19 53.45 72.77
N GLN A 653 -79.93 52.34 72.64
CA GLN A 653 -81.29 52.21 73.19
C GLN A 653 -81.32 52.33 74.72
N ALA A 654 -80.39 51.66 75.41
CA ALA A 654 -80.25 51.77 76.86
C ALA A 654 -79.84 53.20 77.28
N GLY A 655 -78.94 53.84 76.54
CA GLY A 655 -78.50 55.21 76.76
C GLY A 655 -79.66 56.23 76.65
N THR A 656 -80.51 56.12 75.63
CA THR A 656 -81.68 56.99 75.49
C THR A 656 -82.72 56.74 76.57
N ALA A 657 -82.94 55.48 76.99
CA ALA A 657 -83.82 55.15 78.11
C ALA A 657 -83.30 55.70 79.45
N VAL A 658 -82.00 55.57 79.73
CA VAL A 658 -81.36 56.14 80.93
C VAL A 658 -81.39 57.67 80.90
N LEU A 659 -81.21 58.31 79.74
CA LEU A 659 -81.37 59.76 79.60
C LEU A 659 -82.82 60.22 79.86
N ALA A 660 -83.83 59.45 79.47
CA ALA A 660 -85.23 59.76 79.79
C ALA A 660 -85.51 59.67 81.31
N ILE A 661 -84.92 58.68 81.99
CA ILE A 661 -85.00 58.54 83.46
C ILE A 661 -84.23 59.68 84.16
N ALA A 662 -83.03 60.01 83.67
CA ALA A 662 -82.20 61.09 84.22
C ALA A 662 -82.82 62.48 84.03
N ASN A 663 -83.58 62.71 82.95
CA ASN A 663 -84.31 63.96 82.73
C ASN A 663 -85.58 64.08 83.60
N THR A 664 -86.16 62.97 84.06
CA THR A 664 -87.37 62.97 84.92
C THR A 664 -87.05 63.01 86.41
N GLN A 665 -85.90 62.49 86.85
CA GLN A 665 -85.47 62.59 88.26
C GLN A 665 -85.45 64.03 88.83
N PRO A 666 -84.83 65.04 88.18
CA PRO A 666 -84.85 66.42 88.66
C PRO A 666 -86.26 67.03 88.74
N GLN A 667 -87.17 66.63 87.84
CA GLN A 667 -88.57 67.08 87.86
C GLN A 667 -89.31 66.52 89.08
N ASN A 668 -89.05 65.27 89.44
CA ASN A 668 -89.59 64.65 90.65
C ASN A 668 -89.04 65.29 91.94
N VAL A 669 -87.76 65.71 91.95
CA VAL A 669 -87.19 66.47 93.09
C VAL A 669 -87.80 67.87 93.19
N LEU A 670 -88.01 68.56 92.07
CA LEU A 670 -88.72 69.85 92.03
C LEU A 670 -90.19 69.75 92.48
N ALA A 671 -90.83 68.58 92.29
CA ALA A 671 -92.18 68.32 92.80
C ALA A 671 -92.22 68.06 94.33
N LEU A 672 -91.09 67.69 94.95
CA LEU A 672 -90.95 67.51 96.41
C LEU A 672 -90.52 68.78 97.15
N LEU A 673 -90.18 69.86 96.42
CA LEU A 673 -89.81 71.18 96.95
C LEU A 673 -90.94 72.21 96.79
N ARG A 674 -92.18 71.74 96.61
CA ARG A 674 -93.40 72.53 96.39
C ARG A 674 -94.49 72.19 97.40
#